data_AF-A0A9D0VLX0-F1
#
_entry.id   AF-A0A9D0VLX0-F1
#
_cell.length_a   1.000
_cell.length_b   1.000
_cell.length_c   1.000
_cell.angle_alpha   90.00
_cell.angle_beta   90.00
_cell.angle_gamma   90.00
#
_symmetry.space_group_name_H-M   'P 1'
#
loop_
_entity.id
_entity.type
_entity.pdbx_description
1 polymer ?
#
loop_
_entity_poly.entity_id
_entity_poly.type
_entity_poly.pdbx_seq_one_letter_code
_entity_poly.pdbx_strand_id
1 'polypeptide(L)'
;MAGPAVVFWLGYLSLMAFRDADEAMAERNAGRVVNARVVEGSAVEAMDRLLAARPPEVLILGPSYANTNVRPAQLAAALGLPPEEVSLLSVPNSVGAHWYSILKYRVFGAGYRPRLIVVVSGLQSMLLHTPLTESSFVNLQIQLPDGGDPVIDEKVRGSAGLAMAQLREQRGKVREALFSSLRHRAVWWWSPEQTRAALGRVFDDRHVDMSLHDNAIPIVEASRAQERAYTPDLLPSPAESFLSEISRLAAAHEAQIVWVRPPMSPHIPEHLDDVVLDGVQEEAVALVEAEGGVFVDMRSLPMTSTMFKNEDHMNEEGSRRFTHALATALEQTGALVVGPPAPLPPVPVSVTARPPAPPPPPQLAELAGPGRWIPPGGAVVFHVEQAWPDARGCFQIAVVAEHAPTGGDTAPLAVRHAGLQVPLVSAPPGLGLERWTGLMSTSSPPAAFEVQVEVPPGGPWVRLSALALGAEPRQVFLQGDRDDLQGRRVALRGVEHSLAPTYLAAPVRVPRHDRPVTDLPQTPVAAFETERWAFLSDEATLGATSWGRPCSPLRITEDGIVLPGANVSCTEVRRAGRGRSCHTTDRIFFTASDDTDPARNGRTYRLVLDEARSCDGDVWLYPKDRLRLPIPAEILASLPQGASVLTLDLRYLNFREADVDVRLLAGDQVRLEARFDGRQVKRAPIAWRLDPPLTEADGALVLELDNREHTFYLIREVVFSERWPIVPGMSAPTP
;
A
#
# COMPACT_ATOMS: atom_id res chain seq x y z
N MET A 1 14.13 61.64 -11.58
CA MET A 1 13.80 60.22 -11.87
C MET A 1 14.11 59.24 -10.72
N ALA A 2 14.64 59.68 -9.56
CA ALA A 2 14.93 58.78 -8.43
C ALA A 2 13.72 58.41 -7.54
N GLY A 3 12.62 59.18 -7.59
CA GLY A 3 11.45 58.98 -6.73
C GLY A 3 10.79 57.59 -6.84
N PRO A 4 10.51 57.07 -8.05
CA PRO A 4 9.91 55.74 -8.20
C PRO A 4 10.83 54.62 -7.72
N ALA A 5 12.14 54.72 -7.95
CA ALA A 5 13.11 53.72 -7.52
C ALA A 5 13.24 53.68 -5.99
N VAL A 6 13.27 54.83 -5.31
CA VAL A 6 13.33 54.90 -3.84
C VAL A 6 12.05 54.39 -3.20
N VAL A 7 10.87 54.71 -3.77
CA VAL A 7 9.59 54.18 -3.27
C VAL A 7 9.50 52.67 -3.48
N PHE A 8 9.97 52.17 -4.63
CA PHE A 8 10.05 50.73 -4.87
C PHE A 8 11.02 50.05 -3.90
N TRP A 9 12.18 50.65 -3.62
CA TRP A 9 13.19 50.11 -2.71
C TRP A 9 12.73 50.13 -1.25
N LEU A 10 12.15 51.23 -0.78
CA LEU A 10 11.58 51.34 0.57
C LEU A 10 10.35 50.46 0.75
N GLY A 11 9.52 50.35 -0.29
CA GLY A 11 8.44 49.37 -0.36
C GLY A 11 9.01 47.98 -0.20
N TYR A 12 9.93 47.57 -1.07
CA TYR A 12 10.62 46.29 -1.02
C TYR A 12 11.21 45.98 0.37
N LEU A 13 11.98 46.90 0.97
CA LEU A 13 12.50 46.73 2.34
C LEU A 13 11.40 46.57 3.39
N SER A 14 10.31 47.32 3.27
CA SER A 14 9.19 47.26 4.23
C SER A 14 8.40 45.96 4.10
N LEU A 15 8.29 45.42 2.87
CA LEU A 15 7.74 44.07 2.66
C LEU A 15 8.69 43.03 3.26
N MET A 16 10.00 43.13 2.99
CA MET A 16 11.00 42.20 3.54
C MET A 16 11.11 42.23 5.08
N ALA A 17 10.68 43.31 5.73
CA ALA A 17 10.66 43.44 7.19
C ALA A 17 9.36 42.97 7.86
N PHE A 18 8.32 42.64 7.09
CA PHE A 18 7.03 42.21 7.62
C PHE A 18 7.06 40.70 7.93
N ARG A 19 6.79 40.34 9.19
CA ARG A 19 6.69 38.95 9.66
C ARG A 19 5.34 38.71 10.32
N ASP A 20 4.67 37.63 9.93
CA ASP A 20 3.44 37.16 10.55
C ASP A 20 3.75 36.39 11.87
N ALA A 21 2.76 36.17 12.72
CA ALA A 21 2.95 35.52 14.02
C ALA A 21 3.25 34.01 13.92
N ASP A 22 2.68 33.32 12.93
CA ASP A 22 2.90 31.91 12.63
C ASP A 22 4.28 31.69 12.01
N GLU A 23 4.75 32.60 11.15
CA GLU A 23 6.11 32.63 10.63
C GLU A 23 7.11 32.95 11.74
N ALA A 24 6.85 33.94 12.59
CA ALA A 24 7.69 34.20 13.75
C ALA A 24 7.75 32.97 14.67
N MET A 25 6.67 32.17 14.75
CA MET A 25 6.66 30.91 15.49
C MET A 25 7.43 29.81 14.75
N ALA A 26 7.23 29.68 13.45
CA ALA A 26 7.91 28.69 12.59
C ALA A 26 9.41 28.96 12.49
N GLU A 27 9.85 30.21 12.38
CA GLU A 27 11.25 30.66 12.47
C GLU A 27 11.81 30.44 13.87
N ARG A 28 11.06 30.80 14.93
CA ARG A 28 11.51 30.54 16.33
C ARG A 28 11.66 29.06 16.61
N ASN A 29 10.87 28.22 15.96
CA ASN A 29 10.92 26.77 16.04
C ASN A 29 11.78 26.16 14.93
N ALA A 30 12.21 26.94 13.93
CA ALA A 30 13.07 26.45 12.86
C ALA A 30 14.40 26.07 13.48
N GLY A 31 14.84 24.90 13.11
CA GLY A 31 15.97 24.24 13.73
C GLY A 31 15.77 23.86 15.18
N ARG A 32 14.53 23.72 15.63
CA ARG A 32 14.15 23.19 16.95
C ARG A 32 13.04 22.15 16.86
N VAL A 33 12.67 21.68 15.67
CA VAL A 33 11.64 20.64 15.50
C VAL A 33 12.28 19.35 15.00
N VAL A 34 12.10 18.27 15.77
CA VAL A 34 12.50 16.90 15.42
C VAL A 34 11.35 15.98 15.75
N ASN A 35 10.99 15.05 14.85
CA ASN A 35 9.89 14.10 15.04
C ASN A 35 8.57 14.80 15.43
N ALA A 36 8.29 15.92 14.75
CA ALA A 36 7.16 16.82 15.00
C ALA A 36 7.04 17.37 16.44
N ARG A 37 8.13 17.39 17.22
CA ARG A 37 8.18 17.99 18.56
C ARG A 37 9.16 19.15 18.58
N VAL A 38 8.76 20.25 19.21
CA VAL A 38 9.68 21.35 19.54
C VAL A 38 10.58 20.87 20.68
N VAL A 39 11.89 20.87 20.46
CA VAL A 39 12.89 20.42 21.43
C VAL A 39 13.51 21.59 22.18
N GLU A 40 14.03 21.29 23.38
CA GLU A 40 14.95 22.19 24.08
C GLU A 40 16.32 22.10 23.44
N GLY A 41 16.84 23.25 22.97
CA GLY A 41 18.06 23.33 22.16
C GLY A 41 17.77 23.30 20.67
N SER A 42 18.81 23.03 19.88
CA SER A 42 18.70 22.87 18.43
C SER A 42 18.23 21.47 18.03
N ALA A 43 17.67 21.35 16.84
CA ALA A 43 17.27 20.08 16.24
C ALA A 43 18.47 19.15 16.09
N VAL A 44 19.64 19.70 15.77
CA VAL A 44 20.92 18.99 15.76
C VAL A 44 21.22 18.36 17.12
N GLU A 45 21.24 19.16 18.19
CA GLU A 45 21.54 18.66 19.53
C GLU A 45 20.55 17.58 19.98
N ALA A 46 19.27 17.70 19.57
CA ALA A 46 18.26 16.69 19.87
C ALA A 46 18.45 15.40 19.06
N MET A 47 18.82 15.49 17.77
CA MET A 47 19.14 14.33 16.94
C MET A 47 20.38 13.61 17.48
N ASP A 48 21.45 14.36 17.77
CA ASP A 48 22.70 13.81 18.32
C ASP A 48 22.45 13.12 19.66
N ARG A 49 21.63 13.72 20.54
CA ARG A 49 21.22 13.10 21.80
C ARG A 49 20.40 11.84 21.60
N LEU A 50 19.47 11.84 20.63
CA LEU A 50 18.63 10.68 20.30
C LEU A 50 19.49 9.52 19.81
N LEU A 51 20.38 9.76 18.85
CA LEU A 51 21.29 8.75 18.29
C LEU A 51 22.30 8.25 19.33
N ALA A 52 22.80 9.12 20.20
CA ALA A 52 23.70 8.73 21.29
C ALA A 52 23.00 7.85 22.34
N ALA A 53 21.73 8.13 22.64
CA ALA A 53 20.95 7.32 23.56
C ALA A 53 20.50 5.98 22.95
N ARG A 54 20.32 5.93 21.62
CA ARG A 54 19.79 4.78 20.89
C ARG A 54 20.50 4.64 19.53
N PRO A 55 21.69 4.04 19.49
CA PRO A 55 22.38 3.75 18.24
C PRO A 55 21.49 2.85 17.36
N PRO A 56 21.04 3.30 16.17
CA PRO A 56 20.08 2.54 15.41
C PRO A 56 20.72 1.39 14.63
N GLU A 57 20.09 0.22 14.64
CA GLU A 57 20.23 -0.80 13.61
C GLU A 57 19.39 -0.44 12.38
N VAL A 58 18.18 0.10 12.60
CA VAL A 58 17.29 0.60 11.55
C VAL A 58 17.02 2.08 11.79
N LEU A 59 17.23 2.89 10.75
CA LEU A 59 16.96 4.31 10.77
C LEU A 59 15.82 4.66 9.81
N ILE A 60 14.71 5.16 10.35
CA ILE A 60 13.62 5.73 9.56
C ILE A 60 13.90 7.23 9.36
N LEU A 61 13.88 7.69 8.11
CA LEU A 61 14.19 9.06 7.71
C LEU A 61 13.08 9.59 6.80
N GLY A 62 12.82 10.90 6.85
CA GLY A 62 11.88 11.53 5.92
C GLY A 62 11.28 12.84 6.44
N PRO A 63 10.27 13.38 5.73
CA PRO A 63 9.51 14.52 6.19
C PRO A 63 8.52 14.07 7.26
N SER A 64 7.42 14.81 7.42
CA SER A 64 6.37 14.47 8.36
C SER A 64 5.74 13.10 8.11
N TYR A 65 5.75 12.57 6.87
CA TYR A 65 5.26 11.22 6.55
C TYR A 65 5.96 10.14 7.35
N ALA A 66 7.29 10.19 7.45
CA ALA A 66 8.05 9.24 8.26
C ALA A 66 7.60 9.25 9.73
N ASN A 67 7.27 10.43 10.27
CA ASN A 67 6.87 10.60 11.65
C ASN A 67 5.41 10.22 11.94
N THR A 68 4.49 10.53 11.04
CA THR A 68 3.06 10.28 11.26
C THR A 68 2.62 8.92 10.77
N ASN A 69 3.25 8.41 9.72
CA ASN A 69 2.78 7.21 9.02
C ASN A 69 3.48 5.96 9.56
N VAL A 70 4.73 6.06 10.03
CA VAL A 70 5.49 4.91 10.56
C VAL A 70 5.48 4.88 12.08
N ARG A 71 5.29 3.69 12.65
CA ARG A 71 5.36 3.42 14.09
C ARG A 71 6.64 2.65 14.43
N PRO A 72 7.73 3.29 14.90
CA PRO A 72 9.02 2.63 15.08
C PRO A 72 8.97 1.36 15.95
N ALA A 73 8.24 1.40 17.08
CA ALA A 73 8.11 0.24 17.96
C ALA A 73 7.35 -0.94 17.32
N GLN A 74 6.34 -0.65 16.48
CA GLN A 74 5.60 -1.68 15.76
C GLN A 74 6.43 -2.25 14.62
N LEU A 75 7.19 -1.40 13.92
CA LEU A 75 8.12 -1.83 12.90
C LEU A 75 9.20 -2.73 13.49
N ALA A 76 9.79 -2.34 14.63
CA ALA A 76 10.76 -3.15 15.37
C ALA A 76 10.20 -4.53 15.73
N ALA A 77 8.99 -4.56 16.33
CA ALA A 77 8.34 -5.80 16.70
C ALA A 77 8.07 -6.71 15.49
N ALA A 78 7.63 -6.14 14.36
CA ALA A 78 7.37 -6.89 13.14
C ALA A 78 8.66 -7.46 12.52
N LEU A 79 9.75 -6.69 12.58
CA LEU A 79 11.07 -7.09 12.07
C LEU A 79 11.87 -7.98 13.04
N GLY A 80 11.34 -8.29 14.23
CA GLY A 80 12.04 -9.06 15.25
C GLY A 80 13.21 -8.34 15.91
N LEU A 81 13.19 -6.99 15.91
CA LEU A 81 14.23 -6.15 16.49
C LEU A 81 13.80 -5.54 17.83
N PRO A 82 14.74 -5.29 18.76
CA PRO A 82 14.50 -4.46 19.94
C PRO A 82 14.01 -3.04 19.55
N PRO A 83 12.99 -2.48 20.23
CA PRO A 83 12.47 -1.15 19.92
C PRO A 83 13.51 -0.01 19.96
N GLU A 84 14.55 -0.14 20.77
CA GLU A 84 15.67 0.80 20.88
C GLU A 84 16.61 0.79 19.66
N GLU A 85 16.60 -0.28 18.86
CA GLU A 85 17.43 -0.40 17.66
C GLU A 85 16.75 0.22 16.43
N VAL A 86 15.48 0.64 16.53
CA VAL A 86 14.76 1.34 15.48
C VAL A 86 14.57 2.80 15.85
N SER A 87 15.35 3.69 15.23
CA SER A 87 15.24 5.14 15.44
C SER A 87 14.51 5.82 14.29
N LEU A 88 13.82 6.90 14.62
CA LEU A 88 13.15 7.79 13.66
C LEU A 88 13.79 9.17 13.74
N LEU A 89 14.21 9.71 12.59
CA LEU A 89 14.62 11.08 12.41
C LEU A 89 13.76 11.73 11.33
N SER A 90 12.85 12.61 11.73
CA SER A 90 11.98 13.34 10.83
C SER A 90 12.10 14.84 11.04
N VAL A 91 12.23 15.56 9.93
CA VAL A 91 12.24 17.02 9.88
C VAL A 91 11.05 17.48 9.03
N PRO A 92 10.13 18.30 9.55
CA PRO A 92 9.00 18.79 8.75
C PRO A 92 9.46 19.49 7.47
N ASN A 93 8.77 19.22 6.36
CA ASN A 93 9.09 19.76 5.02
C ASN A 93 10.54 19.54 4.58
N SER A 94 11.18 18.47 5.06
CA SER A 94 12.50 18.07 4.58
C SER A 94 12.42 17.44 3.20
N VAL A 95 13.46 17.68 2.41
CA VAL A 95 13.67 17.12 1.07
C VAL A 95 15.01 16.37 1.05
N GLY A 96 15.41 15.86 -0.12
CA GLY A 96 16.65 15.11 -0.30
C GLY A 96 17.89 15.77 0.32
N ALA A 97 18.07 17.09 0.17
CA ALA A 97 19.22 17.79 0.76
C ALA A 97 19.32 17.66 2.30
N HIS A 98 18.18 17.71 3.01
CA HIS A 98 18.16 17.53 4.46
C HIS A 98 18.57 16.11 4.84
N TRP A 99 18.00 15.11 4.17
CA TRP A 99 18.27 13.70 4.45
C TRP A 99 19.73 13.37 4.17
N TYR A 100 20.29 13.88 3.07
CA TYR A 100 21.72 13.79 2.77
C TYR A 100 22.57 14.39 3.89
N SER A 101 22.27 15.62 4.34
CA SER A 101 23.02 16.29 5.42
C SER A 101 22.95 15.54 6.76
N ILE A 102 21.76 15.03 7.13
CA ILE A 102 21.55 14.25 8.36
C ILE A 102 22.38 12.96 8.28
N LEU A 103 22.28 12.20 7.18
CA LEU A 103 23.03 10.97 7.01
C LEU A 103 24.54 11.21 7.03
N LYS A 104 25.02 12.22 6.30
CA LYS A 104 26.45 12.52 6.19
C LYS A 104 27.06 12.98 7.50
N TYR A 105 26.45 13.94 8.16
CA TYR A 105 27.07 14.62 9.31
C TYR A 105 26.64 14.06 10.66
N ARG A 106 25.36 13.70 10.82
CA ARG A 106 24.79 13.27 12.12
C ARG A 106 24.82 11.77 12.31
N VAL A 107 24.65 11.00 11.24
CA VAL A 107 24.65 9.54 11.32
C VAL A 107 26.04 9.00 11.05
N PHE A 108 26.49 9.04 9.80
CA PHE A 108 27.75 8.41 9.40
C PHE A 108 28.97 9.17 9.91
N GLY A 109 28.95 10.51 9.84
CA GLY A 109 30.00 11.38 10.36
C GLY A 109 30.21 11.28 11.87
N ALA A 110 29.16 10.96 12.63
CA ALA A 110 29.24 10.71 14.07
C ALA A 110 29.60 9.25 14.43
N GLY A 111 29.83 8.39 13.42
CA GLY A 111 30.27 7.01 13.62
C GLY A 111 29.14 5.97 13.72
N TYR A 112 27.88 6.36 13.62
CA TYR A 112 26.77 5.40 13.58
C TYR A 112 26.76 4.63 12.26
N ARG A 113 26.32 3.37 12.32
CA ARG A 113 26.30 2.43 11.19
C ARG A 113 24.99 1.64 11.18
N PRO A 114 23.84 2.28 10.89
CA PRO A 114 22.60 1.55 10.74
C PRO A 114 22.75 0.53 9.61
N ARG A 115 22.22 -0.68 9.82
CA ARG A 115 22.18 -1.74 8.80
C ARG A 115 21.16 -1.41 7.71
N LEU A 116 20.07 -0.75 8.09
CA LEU A 116 18.97 -0.37 7.20
C LEU A 116 18.57 1.09 7.40
N ILE A 117 18.44 1.83 6.30
CA ILE A 117 17.86 3.16 6.25
C ILE A 117 16.57 3.08 5.45
N VAL A 118 15.44 3.51 6.03
CA VAL A 118 14.14 3.54 5.38
C VAL A 118 13.74 5.00 5.19
N VAL A 119 13.76 5.48 3.94
CA VAL A 119 13.33 6.84 3.60
C VAL A 119 11.86 6.81 3.21
N VAL A 120 10.98 7.33 4.06
CA VAL A 120 9.52 7.33 3.82
C VAL A 120 9.07 8.72 3.39
N SER A 121 8.76 8.87 2.10
CA SER A 121 8.37 10.16 1.54
C SER A 121 7.54 10.01 0.25
N GLY A 122 6.78 11.05 -0.13
CA GLY A 122 6.32 11.16 -1.53
C GLY A 122 7.51 11.37 -2.48
N LEU A 123 7.39 10.89 -3.71
CA LEU A 123 8.42 10.95 -4.75
C LEU A 123 8.78 12.40 -5.10
N GLN A 124 7.80 13.30 -5.11
CA GLN A 124 8.04 14.74 -5.26
C GLN A 124 9.09 15.24 -4.26
N SER A 125 8.92 14.96 -2.96
CA SER A 125 9.86 15.33 -1.90
C SER A 125 11.21 14.61 -1.99
N MET A 126 11.23 13.39 -2.53
CA MET A 126 12.48 12.65 -2.80
C MET A 126 13.29 13.28 -3.94
N LEU A 127 12.62 13.81 -4.97
CA LEU A 127 13.26 14.41 -6.13
C LEU A 127 13.81 15.81 -5.83
N LEU A 128 13.14 16.58 -4.98
CA LEU A 128 13.57 17.95 -4.71
C LEU A 128 14.97 18.04 -4.13
N HIS A 129 15.81 18.82 -4.79
CA HIS A 129 17.12 19.21 -4.28
C HIS A 129 17.05 20.51 -3.46
N THR A 130 16.13 21.43 -3.76
CA THR A 130 16.04 22.74 -3.10
C THR A 130 14.90 22.81 -2.07
N PRO A 131 15.17 23.22 -0.82
CA PRO A 131 14.12 23.55 0.15
C PRO A 131 13.20 24.64 -0.40
N LEU A 132 11.90 24.57 -0.11
CA LEU A 132 10.93 25.50 -0.68
C LEU A 132 10.64 26.75 0.15
N THR A 133 11.01 26.66 1.40
CA THR A 133 10.38 27.38 2.49
C THR A 133 11.53 27.91 3.31
N GLU A 134 11.44 29.16 3.78
CA GLU A 134 12.51 29.76 4.58
C GLU A 134 12.83 28.90 5.82
N SER A 135 11.80 28.40 6.50
CA SER A 135 11.98 27.46 7.62
C SER A 135 12.64 26.14 7.23
N SER A 136 12.35 25.61 6.03
CA SER A 136 13.04 24.42 5.50
C SER A 136 14.50 24.73 5.16
N PHE A 137 14.82 25.92 4.64
CA PHE A 137 16.20 26.36 4.44
C PHE A 137 16.97 26.51 5.75
N VAL A 138 16.37 27.13 6.77
CA VAL A 138 16.97 27.24 8.11
C VAL A 138 17.20 25.84 8.69
N ASN A 139 16.22 24.95 8.56
CA ASN A 139 16.35 23.54 8.96
C ASN A 139 17.46 22.80 8.20
N LEU A 140 17.78 23.18 6.96
CA LEU A 140 18.93 22.63 6.24
C LEU A 140 20.24 23.22 6.77
N GLN A 141 20.32 24.55 6.90
CA GLN A 141 21.54 25.25 7.29
C GLN A 141 22.10 24.78 8.63
N ILE A 142 21.25 24.54 9.64
CA ILE A 142 21.72 24.02 10.93
C ILE A 142 22.35 22.61 10.82
N GLN A 143 21.98 21.83 9.81
CA GLN A 143 22.51 20.47 9.62
C GLN A 143 23.90 20.51 8.98
N LEU A 144 24.26 21.63 8.35
CA LEU A 144 25.54 21.82 7.68
C LEU A 144 26.62 22.27 8.66
N PRO A 145 27.89 21.95 8.38
CA PRO A 145 29.02 22.57 9.07
C PRO A 145 29.17 24.04 8.63
N ASP A 146 29.96 24.82 9.38
CA ASP A 146 30.18 26.26 9.15
C ASP A 146 30.71 26.60 7.73
N GLY A 147 31.30 25.63 7.02
CA GLY A 147 31.80 25.78 5.64
C GLY A 147 30.82 25.37 4.55
N GLY A 148 29.61 24.92 4.88
CA GLY A 148 28.66 24.33 3.93
C GLY A 148 29.04 22.91 3.50
N ASP A 149 28.35 22.41 2.49
CA ASP A 149 28.63 21.12 1.86
C ASP A 149 28.73 21.32 0.34
N PRO A 150 29.80 20.85 -0.33
CA PRO A 150 30.00 21.12 -1.75
C PRO A 150 28.93 20.51 -2.66
N VAL A 151 28.37 19.34 -2.30
CA VAL A 151 27.30 18.68 -3.08
C VAL A 151 26.00 19.48 -2.93
N ILE A 152 25.68 19.92 -1.71
CA ILE A 152 24.52 20.78 -1.47
C ILE A 152 24.71 22.13 -2.15
N ASP A 153 25.90 22.72 -2.06
CA ASP A 153 26.20 23.98 -2.72
C ASP A 153 26.07 23.90 -4.24
N GLU A 154 26.48 22.78 -4.85
CA GLU A 154 26.31 22.55 -6.29
C GLU A 154 24.83 22.43 -6.67
N LYS A 155 24.10 21.51 -6.03
CA LYS A 155 22.71 21.19 -6.41
C LYS A 155 21.71 22.28 -6.01
N VAL A 156 21.87 22.90 -4.84
CA VAL A 156 20.91 23.90 -4.31
C VAL A 156 21.16 25.30 -4.87
N ARG A 157 22.41 25.67 -5.22
CA ARG A 157 22.70 27.02 -5.75
C ARG A 157 22.47 27.15 -7.26
N GLY A 158 22.47 26.03 -8.01
CA GLY A 158 22.20 26.03 -9.46
C GLY A 158 20.77 26.48 -9.83
N SER A 159 19.81 26.31 -8.92
CA SER A 159 18.43 26.77 -9.08
C SER A 159 18.27 28.22 -8.59
N ALA A 160 18.37 29.19 -9.50
CA ALA A 160 17.98 30.58 -9.23
C ALA A 160 16.53 30.66 -8.67
N GLY A 161 16.23 31.24 -7.52
CA GLY A 161 17.10 31.78 -6.49
C GLY A 161 16.32 31.96 -5.19
N LEU A 162 17.01 31.79 -4.07
CA LEU A 162 16.53 32.04 -2.70
C LEU A 162 15.86 33.42 -2.60
N ALA A 163 16.38 34.41 -3.31
CA ALA A 163 15.82 35.75 -3.42
C ALA A 163 14.43 35.79 -4.08
N MET A 164 14.15 34.96 -5.10
CA MET A 164 12.81 34.89 -5.71
C MET A 164 11.84 34.04 -4.92
N ALA A 165 12.31 32.98 -4.24
CA ALA A 165 11.48 32.24 -3.29
C ALA A 165 11.03 33.18 -2.15
N GLN A 166 11.96 33.94 -1.56
CA GLN A 166 11.67 35.00 -0.60
C GLN A 166 10.68 36.03 -1.17
N LEU A 167 10.86 36.49 -2.42
CA LEU A 167 9.98 37.50 -3.02
C LEU A 167 8.55 36.98 -3.28
N ARG A 168 8.39 35.69 -3.63
CA ARG A 168 7.06 35.05 -3.80
C ARG A 168 6.36 34.88 -2.46
N GLU A 169 7.07 34.39 -1.44
CA GLU A 169 6.56 34.24 -0.08
C GLU A 169 6.11 35.59 0.49
N GLN A 170 6.92 36.64 0.29
CA GLN A 170 6.60 38.01 0.71
C GLN A 170 5.35 38.59 0.02
N ARG A 171 5.03 38.18 -1.21
CA ARG A 171 3.82 38.64 -1.91
C ARG A 171 2.53 38.12 -1.25
N GLY A 172 2.53 36.87 -0.78
CA GLY A 172 1.43 36.29 0.01
C GLY A 172 1.25 37.04 1.34
N LYS A 173 2.37 37.31 2.03
CA LYS A 173 2.43 38.00 3.33
C LYS A 173 1.83 39.40 3.30
N VAL A 174 2.10 40.17 2.25
CA VAL A 174 1.56 41.55 2.10
C VAL A 174 0.06 41.53 1.93
N ARG A 175 -0.46 40.54 1.19
CA ARG A 175 -1.89 40.34 1.02
C ARG A 175 -2.54 39.97 2.37
N GLU A 176 -1.94 39.06 3.12
CA GLU A 176 -2.46 38.61 4.41
C GLU A 176 -2.35 39.67 5.52
N ALA A 177 -1.22 40.39 5.63
CA ALA A 177 -1.05 41.50 6.56
C ALA A 177 -2.05 42.64 6.31
N LEU A 178 -2.36 42.92 5.05
CA LEU A 178 -3.41 43.87 4.67
C LEU A 178 -4.78 43.39 5.16
N PHE A 179 -5.13 42.13 4.92
CA PHE A 179 -6.38 41.54 5.41
C PHE A 179 -6.44 41.44 6.94
N SER A 180 -5.33 41.12 7.60
CA SER A 180 -5.22 41.02 9.06
C SER A 180 -5.31 42.38 9.72
N SER A 181 -4.66 43.43 9.19
CA SER A 181 -4.84 44.82 9.66
C SER A 181 -6.27 45.31 9.48
N LEU A 182 -6.93 44.94 8.38
CA LEU A 182 -8.36 45.24 8.17
C LEU A 182 -9.25 44.48 9.19
N ARG A 183 -8.91 43.23 9.50
CA ARG A 183 -9.60 42.39 10.49
C ARG A 183 -9.39 42.88 11.92
N HIS A 184 -8.17 43.29 12.27
CA HIS A 184 -7.79 43.76 13.61
C HIS A 184 -8.27 45.18 13.90
N ARG A 185 -8.45 46.01 12.88
CA ARG A 185 -9.17 47.29 13.02
C ARG A 185 -10.60 47.13 13.54
N ALA A 186 -11.22 45.95 13.39
CA ALA A 186 -12.53 45.66 13.97
C ALA A 186 -12.50 45.22 15.45
N VAL A 187 -11.33 44.86 15.99
CA VAL A 187 -11.16 44.29 17.35
C VAL A 187 -10.21 45.08 18.25
N TRP A 188 -9.68 46.21 17.77
CA TRP A 188 -8.67 47.05 18.42
C TRP A 188 -9.05 47.59 19.81
N TRP A 189 -10.32 47.49 20.23
CA TRP A 189 -10.78 47.87 21.56
C TRP A 189 -10.63 46.76 22.62
N TRP A 190 -10.17 45.54 22.27
CA TRP A 190 -9.87 44.48 23.24
C TRP A 190 -8.39 44.48 23.63
N SER A 191 -8.10 44.24 24.92
CA SER A 191 -6.73 44.13 25.42
C SER A 191 -6.07 42.82 24.95
N PRO A 192 -4.72 42.75 24.81
CA PRO A 192 -4.01 41.54 24.37
C PRO A 192 -4.31 40.29 25.20
N GLU A 193 -4.55 40.44 26.51
CA GLU A 193 -4.95 39.34 27.39
C GLU A 193 -6.38 38.89 27.18
N GLN A 194 -7.33 39.82 26.93
CA GLN A 194 -8.70 39.47 26.58
C GLN A 194 -8.76 38.75 25.23
N THR A 195 -7.97 39.20 24.26
CA THR A 195 -7.82 38.52 22.97
C THR A 195 -7.20 37.14 23.13
N ARG A 196 -6.12 36.98 23.91
CA ARG A 196 -5.51 35.66 24.18
C ARG A 196 -6.43 34.72 24.95
N ALA A 197 -7.19 35.20 25.93
CA ALA A 197 -8.15 34.41 26.70
C ALA A 197 -9.42 34.09 25.90
N ALA A 198 -9.79 34.92 24.93
CA ALA A 198 -10.87 34.63 23.99
C ALA A 198 -10.41 33.61 22.94
N LEU A 199 -9.24 33.83 22.31
CA LEU A 199 -8.63 32.89 21.37
C LEU A 199 -8.36 31.54 22.03
N GLY A 200 -7.81 31.51 23.25
CA GLY A 200 -7.59 30.27 24.00
C GLY A 200 -8.86 29.54 24.43
N ARG A 201 -10.02 30.21 24.46
CA ARG A 201 -11.33 29.56 24.66
C ARG A 201 -11.96 29.08 23.34
N VAL A 202 -11.67 29.75 22.23
CA VAL A 202 -12.18 29.44 20.89
C VAL A 202 -11.33 28.38 20.18
N PHE A 203 -10.03 28.35 20.46
CA PHE A 203 -9.01 27.47 19.87
C PHE A 203 -8.36 26.53 20.90
N ASP A 204 -9.01 26.25 22.03
CA ASP A 204 -8.63 25.11 22.89
C ASP A 204 -8.77 23.85 22.03
N ASP A 205 -7.74 22.99 21.96
CA ASP A 205 -7.74 21.76 21.13
C ASP A 205 -8.96 20.85 21.38
N ARG A 206 -9.61 20.98 22.55
CA ARG A 206 -10.85 20.25 22.89
C ARG A 206 -12.12 20.87 22.30
N HIS A 207 -12.05 22.11 21.84
CA HIS A 207 -13.12 22.89 21.20
C HIS A 207 -12.80 23.28 19.75
N VAL A 208 -11.62 22.95 19.24
CA VAL A 208 -11.29 23.08 17.81
C VAL A 208 -12.26 22.21 17.01
N ASP A 209 -13.22 22.88 16.39
CA ASP A 209 -14.17 22.26 15.48
C ASP A 209 -13.49 22.03 14.13
N MET A 210 -12.97 20.82 13.92
CA MET A 210 -12.36 20.43 12.65
C MET A 210 -13.32 20.62 11.46
N SER A 211 -14.64 20.67 11.67
CA SER A 211 -15.60 20.95 10.59
C SER A 211 -15.56 22.40 10.08
N LEU A 212 -15.12 23.36 10.91
CA LEU A 212 -14.84 24.74 10.51
C LEU A 212 -13.42 24.88 9.97
N HIS A 213 -12.50 24.03 10.42
CA HIS A 213 -11.15 23.94 9.88
C HIS A 213 -11.20 23.50 8.40
N ASP A 214 -11.90 22.42 8.06
CA ASP A 214 -12.05 21.93 6.66
C ASP A 214 -12.79 22.90 5.72
N ASN A 215 -13.56 23.87 6.27
CA ASN A 215 -14.26 24.92 5.50
C ASN A 215 -13.48 26.24 5.42
N ALA A 216 -12.50 26.47 6.30
CA ALA A 216 -11.58 27.61 6.27
C ALA A 216 -10.26 27.29 5.56
N ILE A 217 -9.86 26.01 5.59
CA ILE A 217 -8.76 25.39 4.85
C ILE A 217 -8.87 25.67 3.35
N PRO A 218 -10.01 25.65 2.63
CA PRO A 218 -10.03 25.92 1.20
C PRO A 218 -9.54 27.33 0.84
N ILE A 219 -9.55 28.31 1.75
CA ILE A 219 -9.03 29.66 1.48
C ILE A 219 -7.54 29.76 1.82
N VAL A 220 -7.12 29.19 2.95
CA VAL A 220 -5.71 29.17 3.38
C VAL A 220 -4.92 28.17 2.54
N GLU A 221 -5.52 27.04 2.19
CA GLU A 221 -5.02 26.02 1.28
C GLU A 221 -5.25 26.31 -0.20
N ALA A 222 -6.25 27.07 -0.66
CA ALA A 222 -6.15 27.60 -2.03
C ALA A 222 -4.98 28.59 -2.15
N SER A 223 -4.66 29.31 -1.07
CA SER A 223 -3.50 30.19 -1.02
C SER A 223 -2.20 29.38 -0.91
N ARG A 224 -2.13 28.36 -0.04
CA ARG A 224 -0.98 27.45 0.06
C ARG A 224 -0.83 26.53 -1.15
N ALA A 225 -1.89 26.09 -1.80
CA ALA A 225 -1.85 25.30 -3.03
C ALA A 225 -1.36 26.18 -4.18
N GLN A 226 -1.75 27.46 -4.26
CA GLN A 226 -1.13 28.38 -5.23
C GLN A 226 0.36 28.66 -4.91
N GLU A 227 0.78 28.59 -3.65
CA GLU A 227 2.16 28.82 -3.22
C GLU A 227 3.04 27.54 -3.19
N ARG A 228 2.44 26.36 -3.05
CA ARG A 228 3.08 25.04 -2.96
C ARG A 228 2.85 24.15 -4.18
N ALA A 229 1.98 24.52 -5.12
CA ALA A 229 1.74 23.73 -6.33
C ALA A 229 3.03 23.69 -7.14
N TYR A 230 3.75 22.60 -6.98
CA TYR A 230 4.69 22.15 -7.97
C TYR A 230 3.91 21.92 -9.23
N THR A 231 4.29 22.63 -10.27
CA THR A 231 4.09 22.02 -11.57
C THR A 231 5.11 20.89 -11.65
N PRO A 232 4.72 19.68 -12.06
CA PRO A 232 5.65 18.57 -12.24
C PRO A 232 6.90 18.95 -13.06
N ASP A 233 6.79 19.97 -13.92
CA ASP A 233 7.89 20.56 -14.71
C ASP A 233 8.99 21.26 -13.89
N LEU A 234 8.72 21.60 -12.62
CA LEU A 234 9.70 22.20 -11.70
C LEU A 234 10.49 21.14 -10.91
N LEU A 235 10.08 19.87 -10.99
CA LEU A 235 10.82 18.81 -10.33
C LEU A 235 12.08 18.52 -11.14
N PRO A 236 13.25 18.44 -10.48
CA PRO A 236 14.45 17.99 -11.16
C PRO A 236 14.27 16.56 -11.66
N SER A 237 15.06 16.20 -12.68
CA SER A 237 15.17 14.80 -13.04
C SER A 237 15.69 13.98 -11.85
N PRO A 238 15.38 12.67 -11.76
CA PRO A 238 15.94 11.81 -10.73
C PRO A 238 17.47 11.91 -10.63
N ALA A 239 18.19 12.04 -11.74
CA ALA A 239 19.64 12.21 -11.76
C ALA A 239 20.14 13.52 -11.11
N GLU A 240 19.35 14.60 -11.20
CA GLU A 240 19.65 15.90 -10.58
C GLU A 240 19.22 15.97 -9.09
N SER A 241 18.38 15.04 -8.63
CA SER A 241 17.96 14.92 -7.22
C SER A 241 19.09 14.41 -6.30
N PHE A 242 18.84 14.26 -4.99
CA PHE A 242 19.78 13.63 -4.05
C PHE A 242 19.66 12.10 -3.97
N LEU A 243 18.80 11.46 -4.77
CA LEU A 243 18.59 10.00 -4.73
C LEU A 243 19.90 9.22 -4.89
N SER A 244 20.72 9.58 -5.88
CA SER A 244 22.03 8.93 -6.11
C SER A 244 23.01 9.19 -4.98
N GLU A 245 23.19 10.43 -4.53
CA GLU A 245 24.18 10.74 -3.50
C GLU A 245 23.83 10.13 -2.15
N ILE A 246 22.55 10.09 -1.79
CA ILE A 246 22.09 9.43 -0.56
C ILE A 246 22.28 7.92 -0.67
N SER A 247 21.94 7.31 -1.81
CA SER A 247 22.08 5.86 -1.98
C SER A 247 23.55 5.43 -2.00
N ARG A 248 24.43 6.16 -2.70
CA ARG A 248 25.88 5.95 -2.66
C ARG A 248 26.47 6.18 -1.27
N LEU A 249 25.99 7.20 -0.55
CA LEU A 249 26.44 7.47 0.82
C LEU A 249 26.07 6.31 1.75
N ALA A 250 24.85 5.78 1.66
CA ALA A 250 24.44 4.61 2.43
C ALA A 250 25.29 3.38 2.06
N ALA A 251 25.46 3.10 0.77
CA ALA A 251 26.26 1.97 0.29
C ALA A 251 27.75 2.06 0.73
N ALA A 252 28.35 3.26 0.68
CA ALA A 252 29.72 3.51 1.13
C ALA A 252 29.92 3.26 2.64
N HIS A 253 28.83 3.23 3.40
CA HIS A 253 28.81 2.92 4.82
C HIS A 253 28.16 1.56 5.13
N GLU A 254 28.07 0.68 4.13
CA GLU A 254 27.53 -0.69 4.24
C GLU A 254 26.07 -0.76 4.74
N ALA A 255 25.32 0.35 4.59
CA ALA A 255 23.91 0.42 4.94
C ALA A 255 23.03 0.14 3.71
N GLN A 256 22.04 -0.74 3.87
CA GLN A 256 20.96 -0.90 2.91
C GLN A 256 20.06 0.34 2.98
N ILE A 257 19.70 0.92 1.84
CA ILE A 257 18.66 1.97 1.79
C ILE A 257 17.41 1.48 1.08
N VAL A 258 16.24 1.76 1.64
CA VAL A 258 14.93 1.50 1.05
C VAL A 258 14.15 2.81 0.96
N TRP A 259 13.84 3.22 -0.27
CA TRP A 259 12.99 4.36 -0.56
C TRP A 259 11.54 3.89 -0.63
N VAL A 260 10.68 4.47 0.21
CA VAL A 260 9.29 4.04 0.36
C VAL A 260 8.37 5.19 0.01
N ARG A 261 7.56 4.99 -1.04
CA ARG A 261 6.49 5.91 -1.42
C ARG A 261 5.20 5.48 -0.72
N PRO A 262 4.73 6.17 0.34
CA PRO A 262 3.57 5.75 1.12
C PRO A 262 2.26 6.00 0.36
N PRO A 263 1.15 5.37 0.76
CA PRO A 263 -0.17 5.74 0.25
C PRO A 263 -0.59 7.12 0.76
N MET A 264 -1.18 7.90 -0.14
CA MET A 264 -1.73 9.23 0.15
C MET A 264 -3.23 9.13 0.46
N SER A 265 -3.80 10.16 1.08
CA SER A 265 -5.25 10.19 1.32
C SER A 265 -6.02 10.12 0.00
N PRO A 266 -7.11 9.35 -0.11
CA PRO A 266 -8.00 9.40 -1.27
C PRO A 266 -8.62 10.79 -1.53
N HIS A 267 -8.52 11.71 -0.57
CA HIS A 267 -8.97 13.10 -0.70
C HIS A 267 -7.84 14.09 -1.00
N ILE A 268 -6.60 13.62 -1.14
CA ILE A 268 -5.52 14.52 -1.53
C ILE A 268 -5.85 15.11 -2.91
N PRO A 269 -5.80 16.44 -3.08
CA PRO A 269 -6.00 17.03 -4.40
C PRO A 269 -4.97 16.48 -5.39
N GLU A 270 -5.37 16.20 -6.64
CA GLU A 270 -4.49 15.63 -7.69
C GLU A 270 -3.23 16.46 -7.99
N HIS A 271 -3.20 17.71 -7.54
CA HIS A 271 -2.09 18.65 -7.73
C HIS A 271 -1.27 18.89 -6.45
N LEU A 272 -1.62 18.24 -5.33
CA LEU A 272 -0.99 18.44 -4.03
C LEU A 272 -0.21 17.19 -3.65
N ASP A 273 1.11 17.37 -3.51
CA ASP A 273 2.07 16.35 -3.10
C ASP A 273 2.11 15.08 -3.93
N ASP A 274 3.32 14.56 -4.12
CA ASP A 274 3.54 13.29 -4.81
C ASP A 274 3.09 13.27 -6.30
N VAL A 275 2.95 14.45 -6.91
CA VAL A 275 2.62 14.63 -8.33
C VAL A 275 3.91 14.63 -9.14
N VAL A 276 4.07 13.67 -10.05
CA VAL A 276 5.26 13.52 -10.89
C VAL A 276 4.86 13.27 -12.34
N LEU A 277 5.76 13.61 -13.28
CA LEU A 277 5.56 13.30 -14.71
C LEU A 277 5.65 11.80 -14.97
N ASP A 278 5.00 11.34 -16.03
CA ASP A 278 5.11 9.95 -16.53
C ASP A 278 6.58 9.58 -16.79
N GLY A 279 6.99 8.37 -16.43
CA GLY A 279 8.36 7.87 -16.62
C GLY A 279 9.37 8.28 -15.53
N VAL A 280 9.08 9.33 -14.75
CA VAL A 280 9.99 9.82 -13.71
C VAL A 280 10.13 8.82 -12.56
N GLN A 281 9.06 8.09 -12.22
CA GLN A 281 9.15 7.04 -11.21
C GLN A 281 10.05 5.91 -11.67
N GLU A 282 9.88 5.44 -12.90
CA GLU A 282 10.69 4.36 -13.47
C GLU A 282 12.16 4.73 -13.53
N GLU A 283 12.47 5.98 -13.89
CA GLU A 283 13.83 6.51 -13.86
C GLU A 283 14.38 6.61 -12.43
N ALA A 284 13.58 7.05 -11.45
CA ALA A 284 13.98 7.08 -10.05
C ALA A 284 14.23 5.69 -9.48
N VAL A 285 13.39 4.70 -9.81
CA VAL A 285 13.59 3.29 -9.44
C VAL A 285 14.90 2.78 -10.03
N ALA A 286 15.12 2.95 -11.33
CA ALA A 286 16.33 2.51 -12.00
C ALA A 286 17.60 3.16 -11.41
N LEU A 287 17.54 4.45 -11.09
CA LEU A 287 18.64 5.18 -10.46
C LEU A 287 18.95 4.64 -9.05
N VAL A 288 17.91 4.48 -8.22
CA VAL A 288 18.05 3.95 -6.86
C VAL A 288 18.64 2.53 -6.90
N GLU A 289 18.13 1.66 -7.76
CA GLU A 289 18.60 0.27 -7.89
C GLU A 289 20.03 0.18 -8.44
N ALA A 290 20.39 1.06 -9.39
CA ALA A 290 21.76 1.12 -9.92
C ALA A 290 22.79 1.50 -8.85
N GLU A 291 22.38 2.28 -7.85
CA GLU A 291 23.23 2.71 -6.73
C GLU A 291 23.14 1.77 -5.51
N GLY A 292 22.50 0.60 -5.68
CA GLY A 292 22.33 -0.38 -4.62
C GLY A 292 21.31 0.06 -3.55
N GLY A 293 20.29 0.82 -3.91
CA GLY A 293 19.10 1.00 -3.08
C GLY A 293 17.98 0.04 -3.48
N VAL A 294 16.89 0.06 -2.71
CA VAL A 294 15.62 -0.57 -3.09
C VAL A 294 14.55 0.52 -3.14
N PHE A 295 13.65 0.46 -4.12
CA PHE A 295 12.48 1.31 -4.19
C PHE A 295 11.21 0.48 -3.96
N VAL A 296 10.35 0.94 -3.05
CA VAL A 296 9.07 0.29 -2.73
C VAL A 296 7.95 1.30 -2.90
N ASP A 297 7.14 1.12 -3.93
CA ASP A 297 5.90 1.89 -4.12
C ASP A 297 4.74 1.22 -3.37
N MET A 298 4.24 1.88 -2.33
CA MET A 298 3.14 1.40 -1.50
C MET A 298 1.86 2.21 -1.71
N ARG A 299 1.75 3.02 -2.77
CA ARG A 299 0.53 3.81 -3.03
C ARG A 299 -0.71 2.97 -3.28
N SER A 300 -0.52 1.78 -3.85
CA SER A 300 -1.59 0.79 -4.06
C SER A 300 -2.02 0.11 -2.77
N LEU A 301 -1.35 0.37 -1.64
CA LEU A 301 -1.80 -0.12 -0.34
C LEU A 301 -3.21 0.41 -0.10
N PRO A 302 -4.21 -0.46 0.06
CA PRO A 302 -5.57 0.01 0.18
C PRO A 302 -5.72 0.77 1.51
N MET A 303 -6.02 2.06 1.41
CA MET A 303 -6.16 3.00 2.51
C MET A 303 -7.41 3.86 2.30
N THR A 304 -7.92 4.41 3.39
CA THR A 304 -9.21 5.11 3.40
C THR A 304 -9.05 6.49 3.94
N SER A 305 -9.93 7.42 3.57
CA SER A 305 -9.87 8.78 4.13
C SER A 305 -9.97 8.79 5.66
N THR A 306 -10.72 7.87 6.26
CA THR A 306 -10.81 7.71 7.72
C THR A 306 -9.53 7.21 8.38
N MET A 307 -8.53 6.75 7.62
CA MET A 307 -7.20 6.37 8.10
C MET A 307 -6.21 7.54 8.06
N PHE A 308 -6.63 8.70 7.59
CA PHE A 308 -5.84 9.92 7.62
C PHE A 308 -6.44 10.92 8.59
N LYS A 309 -5.58 11.78 9.15
CA LYS A 309 -6.02 12.92 9.98
C LYS A 309 -6.10 14.22 9.17
N ASN A 310 -5.51 14.23 7.97
CA ASN A 310 -5.56 15.27 6.95
C ASN A 310 -5.15 14.65 5.59
N GLU A 311 -4.83 15.45 4.58
CA GLU A 311 -4.60 15.02 3.20
C GLU A 311 -3.36 14.12 3.05
N ASP A 312 -2.36 14.28 3.91
CA ASP A 312 -1.01 13.77 3.71
C ASP A 312 -0.46 13.00 4.94
N HIS A 313 -1.10 13.10 6.10
CA HIS A 313 -0.71 12.38 7.32
C HIS A 313 -1.76 11.35 7.76
N MET A 314 -1.28 10.14 8.03
CA MET A 314 -2.09 9.09 8.62
C MET A 314 -2.46 9.40 10.07
N ASN A 315 -3.62 8.91 10.48
CA ASN A 315 -3.97 8.84 11.89
C ASN A 315 -3.40 7.57 12.54
N GLU A 316 -3.80 7.26 13.77
CA GLU A 316 -3.29 6.09 14.47
C GLU A 316 -3.54 4.79 13.72
N GLU A 317 -4.76 4.55 13.26
CA GLU A 317 -5.11 3.32 12.56
C GLU A 317 -4.38 3.21 11.22
N GLY A 318 -4.39 4.27 10.41
CA GLY A 318 -3.68 4.28 9.13
C GLY A 318 -2.19 3.99 9.30
N SER A 319 -1.56 4.61 10.30
CA SER A 319 -0.14 4.39 10.58
C SER A 319 0.17 2.95 11.03
N ARG A 320 -0.73 2.30 11.79
CA ARG A 320 -0.56 0.88 12.18
C ARG A 320 -0.62 -0.04 10.97
N ARG A 321 -1.61 0.16 10.09
CA ARG A 321 -1.79 -0.64 8.86
C ARG A 321 -0.61 -0.45 7.90
N PHE A 322 -0.21 0.79 7.66
CA PHE A 322 0.94 1.10 6.82
C PHE A 322 2.23 0.51 7.39
N THR A 323 2.48 0.64 8.71
CA THR A 323 3.67 0.08 9.35
C THR A 323 3.75 -1.44 9.21
N HIS A 324 2.63 -2.16 9.35
CA HIS A 324 2.61 -3.61 9.15
C HIS A 324 2.92 -4.01 7.71
N ALA A 325 2.29 -3.34 6.74
CA ALA A 325 2.56 -3.57 5.31
C ALA A 325 4.02 -3.24 4.94
N LEU A 326 4.57 -2.18 5.54
CA LEU A 326 5.96 -1.77 5.34
C LEU A 326 6.91 -2.84 5.88
N ALA A 327 6.66 -3.39 7.07
CA ALA A 327 7.48 -4.47 7.62
C ALA A 327 7.53 -5.68 6.67
N THR A 328 6.37 -6.12 6.17
CA THR A 328 6.28 -7.22 5.20
C THR A 328 7.07 -6.91 3.92
N ALA A 329 6.99 -5.68 3.40
CA ALA A 329 7.75 -5.27 2.22
C ALA A 329 9.27 -5.27 2.48
N LEU A 330 9.71 -4.83 3.66
CA LEU A 330 11.12 -4.86 4.06
C LEU A 330 11.64 -6.30 4.22
N GLU A 331 10.85 -7.22 4.77
CA GLU A 331 11.21 -8.64 4.85
C GLU A 331 11.31 -9.27 3.45
N GLN A 332 10.33 -9.04 2.57
CA GLN A 332 10.32 -9.56 1.21
C GLN A 332 11.47 -9.05 0.37
N THR A 333 11.89 -7.80 0.59
CA THR A 333 13.06 -7.23 -0.07
C THR A 333 14.38 -7.67 0.57
N GLY A 334 14.34 -8.43 1.66
CA GLY A 334 15.55 -8.82 2.39
C GLY A 334 16.32 -7.64 2.96
N ALA A 335 15.64 -6.53 3.27
CA ALA A 335 16.26 -5.25 3.61
C ALA A 335 17.11 -5.26 4.89
N LEU A 336 16.96 -6.28 5.74
CA LEU A 336 17.77 -6.46 6.96
C LEU A 336 19.02 -7.31 6.72
N VAL A 337 19.16 -7.95 5.57
CA VAL A 337 20.40 -8.69 5.24
C VAL A 337 21.49 -7.66 5.00
N VAL A 338 22.55 -7.69 5.82
CA VAL A 338 23.63 -6.68 5.80
C VAL A 338 24.36 -6.70 4.47
N GLY A 339 24.54 -5.50 3.91
CA GLY A 339 25.26 -5.23 2.68
C GLY A 339 24.39 -4.44 1.69
N PRO A 340 24.99 -3.62 0.80
CA PRO A 340 24.22 -3.07 -0.30
C PRO A 340 23.59 -4.23 -1.07
N PRO A 341 22.32 -4.15 -1.50
CA PRO A 341 21.82 -4.95 -2.58
C PRO A 341 22.59 -4.47 -3.78
N ALA A 342 23.79 -5.02 -3.98
CA ALA A 342 24.45 -4.89 -5.26
C ALA A 342 23.38 -5.16 -6.32
N PRO A 343 23.15 -4.25 -7.31
CA PRO A 343 22.18 -4.48 -8.37
C PRO A 343 22.39 -5.91 -8.81
N LEU A 344 21.36 -6.75 -8.58
CA LEU A 344 21.63 -8.18 -8.45
C LEU A 344 22.31 -8.59 -9.76
N PRO A 345 23.59 -8.99 -9.71
CA PRO A 345 24.40 -9.02 -10.90
C PRO A 345 23.67 -9.90 -11.92
N PRO A 346 23.52 -9.45 -13.18
CA PRO A 346 22.86 -10.27 -14.19
C PRO A 346 23.47 -11.65 -14.09
N VAL A 347 22.64 -12.67 -14.09
CA VAL A 347 23.13 -14.04 -14.02
C VAL A 347 23.46 -14.42 -15.45
N PRO A 348 24.75 -14.40 -15.87
CA PRO A 348 25.11 -14.82 -17.21
C PRO A 348 24.69 -16.27 -17.38
N VAL A 349 23.82 -16.49 -18.35
CA VAL A 349 23.27 -17.80 -18.65
C VAL A 349 23.53 -18.08 -20.13
N SER A 350 24.30 -19.13 -20.40
CA SER A 350 24.39 -19.71 -21.73
C SER A 350 23.54 -20.98 -21.80
N VAL A 351 22.96 -21.26 -22.97
CA VAL A 351 22.02 -22.38 -23.13
C VAL A 351 22.52 -23.30 -24.21
N THR A 352 22.67 -24.58 -23.90
CA THR A 352 23.02 -25.63 -24.87
C THR A 352 21.92 -26.66 -24.98
N ALA A 353 21.51 -26.98 -26.21
CA ALA A 353 20.54 -28.05 -26.49
C ALA A 353 21.26 -29.26 -27.11
N ARG A 354 20.91 -30.48 -26.69
CA ARG A 354 21.47 -31.75 -27.19
C ARG A 354 20.35 -32.76 -27.46
N PRO A 355 20.15 -33.25 -28.70
CA PRO A 355 20.67 -32.67 -29.95
C PRO A 355 20.13 -31.23 -30.15
N PRO A 356 20.65 -30.46 -31.12
CA PRO A 356 20.03 -29.20 -31.51
C PRO A 356 18.54 -29.43 -31.75
N ALA A 357 17.68 -28.66 -31.07
CA ALA A 357 16.24 -28.92 -31.08
C ALA A 357 15.70 -28.76 -32.52
N PRO A 358 15.17 -29.83 -33.14
CA PRO A 358 14.41 -29.65 -34.35
C PRO A 358 13.17 -28.79 -34.05
N PRO A 359 12.56 -28.13 -35.05
CA PRO A 359 11.27 -27.50 -34.84
C PRO A 359 10.27 -28.55 -34.33
N PRO A 360 9.38 -28.19 -33.39
CA PRO A 360 8.35 -29.11 -32.93
C PRO A 360 7.46 -29.51 -34.13
N PRO A 361 6.85 -30.71 -34.11
CA PRO A 361 5.81 -31.09 -35.06
C PRO A 361 4.77 -29.97 -35.25
N PRO A 362 4.26 -29.72 -36.47
CA PRO A 362 3.32 -28.63 -36.74
C PRO A 362 2.12 -28.59 -35.79
N GLN A 363 1.59 -29.75 -35.41
CA GLN A 363 0.48 -29.87 -34.47
C GLN A 363 0.80 -29.29 -33.08
N LEU A 364 2.06 -29.37 -32.64
CA LEU A 364 2.54 -28.79 -31.38
C LEU A 364 2.93 -27.33 -31.53
N ALA A 365 3.37 -26.93 -32.73
CA ALA A 365 3.66 -25.53 -33.04
C ALA A 365 2.40 -24.66 -33.01
N GLU A 366 1.24 -25.21 -33.39
CA GLU A 366 -0.06 -24.52 -33.30
C GLU A 366 -0.54 -24.32 -31.85
N LEU A 367 -0.09 -25.17 -30.92
CA LEU A 367 -0.34 -25.04 -29.48
C LEU A 367 0.67 -24.11 -28.77
N ALA A 368 1.56 -23.45 -29.52
CA ALA A 368 2.69 -22.71 -28.98
C ALA A 368 2.30 -21.37 -28.36
N GLY A 369 2.21 -21.35 -27.03
CA GLY A 369 2.58 -20.18 -26.24
C GLY A 369 4.11 -20.00 -26.20
N PRO A 370 4.61 -18.91 -25.59
CA PRO A 370 6.04 -18.70 -25.38
C PRO A 370 6.64 -19.91 -24.63
N GLY A 371 7.80 -20.40 -25.08
CA GLY A 371 8.43 -21.56 -24.48
C GLY A 371 9.48 -22.22 -25.36
N ARG A 372 10.27 -23.12 -24.76
CA ARG A 372 11.28 -23.92 -25.46
C ARG A 372 10.85 -25.37 -25.58
N TRP A 373 10.73 -25.88 -26.79
CA TRP A 373 10.44 -27.29 -27.03
C TRP A 373 11.69 -28.17 -26.96
N ILE A 374 11.56 -29.31 -26.29
CA ILE A 374 12.59 -30.32 -26.07
C ILE A 374 12.10 -31.63 -26.68
N PRO A 375 12.81 -32.20 -27.68
CA PRO A 375 12.41 -33.44 -28.31
C PRO A 375 12.64 -34.66 -27.39
N PRO A 376 12.04 -35.82 -27.71
CA PRO A 376 12.35 -37.09 -27.07
C PRO A 376 13.85 -37.42 -27.12
N GLY A 377 14.44 -37.81 -25.99
CA GLY A 377 15.89 -38.01 -25.87
C GLY A 377 16.71 -36.72 -25.91
N GLY A 378 16.05 -35.56 -25.91
CA GLY A 378 16.66 -34.25 -25.90
C GLY A 378 16.94 -33.74 -24.50
N ALA A 379 17.91 -32.85 -24.40
CA ALA A 379 18.28 -32.15 -23.18
C ALA A 379 18.55 -30.67 -23.47
N VAL A 380 18.17 -29.80 -22.54
CA VAL A 380 18.56 -28.40 -22.49
C VAL A 380 19.33 -28.18 -21.20
N VAL A 381 20.54 -27.65 -21.32
CA VAL A 381 21.40 -27.31 -20.18
C VAL A 381 21.52 -25.79 -20.14
N PHE A 382 21.10 -25.21 -19.02
CA PHE A 382 21.30 -23.81 -18.69
C PHE A 382 22.58 -23.71 -17.85
N HIS A 383 23.62 -23.14 -18.44
CA HIS A 383 24.93 -22.91 -17.83
C HIS A 383 24.90 -21.56 -17.15
N VAL A 384 24.84 -21.56 -15.83
CA VAL A 384 24.96 -20.35 -15.02
C VAL A 384 26.45 -20.15 -14.73
N GLU A 385 27.04 -19.12 -15.33
CA GLU A 385 28.51 -18.97 -15.41
C GLU A 385 29.15 -18.48 -14.09
N GLN A 386 28.35 -18.32 -13.03
CA GLN A 386 28.78 -17.81 -11.72
C GLN A 386 28.08 -18.53 -10.55
N ALA A 387 28.61 -18.33 -9.34
CA ALA A 387 27.96 -18.77 -8.11
C ALA A 387 26.61 -18.08 -7.92
N TRP A 388 25.69 -18.70 -7.17
CA TRP A 388 24.46 -18.02 -6.78
C TRP A 388 24.77 -16.95 -5.72
N PRO A 389 24.53 -15.65 -5.99
CA PRO A 389 24.91 -14.60 -5.05
C PRO A 389 24.04 -14.65 -3.79
N ASP A 390 24.65 -14.55 -2.60
CA ASP A 390 23.92 -14.45 -1.32
C ASP A 390 22.93 -13.29 -1.32
N ALA A 391 23.27 -12.19 -2.02
CA ALA A 391 22.38 -11.05 -2.23
C ALA A 391 21.05 -11.42 -2.93
N ARG A 392 20.98 -12.52 -3.69
CA ARG A 392 19.72 -12.99 -4.30
C ARG A 392 18.85 -13.81 -3.33
N GLY A 393 19.32 -14.06 -2.11
CA GLY A 393 18.61 -14.84 -1.10
C GLY A 393 18.65 -16.34 -1.39
N CYS A 394 17.67 -17.07 -0.82
CA CYS A 394 17.60 -18.52 -0.93
C CYS A 394 17.58 -18.98 -2.40
N PHE A 395 18.46 -19.94 -2.72
CA PHE A 395 18.45 -20.58 -4.03
C PHE A 395 17.27 -21.57 -4.14
N GLN A 396 16.37 -21.25 -5.05
CA GLN A 396 15.24 -22.10 -5.40
C GLN A 396 15.23 -22.34 -6.91
N ILE A 397 14.74 -23.49 -7.33
CA ILE A 397 14.47 -23.78 -8.74
C ILE A 397 12.97 -23.98 -8.87
N ALA A 398 12.33 -23.14 -9.67
CA ALA A 398 10.91 -23.23 -9.99
C ALA A 398 10.76 -23.52 -11.49
N VAL A 399 9.96 -24.52 -11.85
CA VAL A 399 9.84 -25.00 -13.23
C VAL A 399 8.40 -25.31 -13.59
N VAL A 400 8.03 -24.99 -14.82
CA VAL A 400 6.75 -25.37 -15.44
C VAL A 400 7.04 -25.94 -16.83
N ALA A 401 6.59 -27.17 -17.04
CA ALA A 401 6.74 -27.89 -18.29
C ALA A 401 5.42 -28.52 -18.73
N GLU A 402 5.19 -28.61 -20.04
CA GLU A 402 3.93 -29.04 -20.64
C GLU A 402 4.20 -29.99 -21.81
N HIS A 403 3.32 -30.95 -22.06
CA HIS A 403 3.46 -31.89 -23.17
C HIS A 403 2.11 -32.41 -23.65
N ALA A 404 2.09 -32.99 -24.85
CA ALA A 404 0.89 -33.67 -25.33
C ALA A 404 0.53 -34.84 -24.39
N PRO A 405 -0.76 -35.09 -24.12
CA PRO A 405 -1.19 -36.14 -23.21
C PRO A 405 -0.62 -37.49 -23.61
N THR A 406 -0.03 -38.19 -22.64
CA THR A 406 0.52 -39.54 -22.83
C THR A 406 -0.20 -40.58 -21.99
N GLY A 407 -1.03 -40.16 -21.02
CA GLY A 407 -1.74 -41.05 -20.11
C GLY A 407 -0.85 -41.75 -19.08
N GLY A 408 0.38 -41.26 -18.87
CA GLY A 408 1.33 -41.79 -17.87
C GLY A 408 1.42 -40.90 -16.63
N ASP A 409 1.53 -41.53 -15.45
CA ASP A 409 1.68 -40.83 -14.15
C ASP A 409 3.12 -40.39 -13.85
N THR A 410 4.05 -40.61 -14.79
CA THR A 410 5.46 -40.24 -14.64
C THR A 410 5.77 -38.97 -15.40
N ALA A 411 6.47 -38.03 -14.77
CA ALA A 411 6.91 -36.82 -15.43
C ALA A 411 7.70 -37.17 -16.70
N PRO A 412 7.36 -36.59 -17.87
CA PRO A 412 8.03 -36.86 -19.13
C PRO A 412 9.41 -36.20 -19.21
N LEU A 413 9.84 -35.54 -18.14
CA LEU A 413 11.11 -34.84 -18.07
C LEU A 413 11.74 -35.01 -16.68
N ALA A 414 13.05 -34.83 -16.62
CA ALA A 414 13.78 -34.64 -15.37
C ALA A 414 14.41 -33.24 -15.38
N VAL A 415 14.23 -32.51 -14.29
CA VAL A 415 14.94 -31.25 -14.05
C VAL A 415 15.96 -31.51 -12.95
N ARG A 416 17.24 -31.31 -13.25
CA ARG A 416 18.36 -31.66 -12.37
C ARG A 416 19.25 -30.46 -12.10
N HIS A 417 19.74 -30.38 -10.88
CA HIS A 417 20.77 -29.44 -10.47
C HIS A 417 21.69 -30.11 -9.45
N ALA A 418 23.00 -30.11 -9.68
CA ALA A 418 24.00 -30.75 -8.81
C ALA A 418 23.67 -32.23 -8.48
N GLY A 419 23.11 -32.97 -9.45
CA GLY A 419 22.67 -34.37 -9.26
C GLY A 419 21.33 -34.53 -8.52
N LEU A 420 20.82 -33.48 -7.87
CA LEU A 420 19.50 -33.45 -7.26
C LEU A 420 18.44 -33.27 -8.34
N GLN A 421 17.34 -34.03 -8.23
CA GLN A 421 16.20 -33.92 -9.13
C GLN A 421 15.14 -33.04 -8.47
N VAL A 422 14.68 -32.01 -9.19
CA VAL A 422 13.53 -31.20 -8.77
C VAL A 422 12.31 -32.12 -8.76
N PRO A 423 11.59 -32.24 -7.62
CA PRO A 423 10.38 -33.04 -7.57
C PRO A 423 9.34 -32.38 -8.47
N LEU A 424 8.93 -33.08 -9.52
CA LEU A 424 7.87 -32.65 -10.43
C LEU A 424 6.55 -33.29 -10.03
N VAL A 425 5.52 -32.47 -9.98
CA VAL A 425 4.15 -32.88 -9.68
C VAL A 425 3.30 -32.55 -10.89
N SER A 426 2.49 -33.51 -11.31
CA SER A 426 1.48 -33.29 -12.35
C SER A 426 0.54 -32.18 -11.89
N ALA A 427 0.29 -31.24 -12.78
CA ALA A 427 -0.59 -30.11 -12.59
C ALA A 427 -1.77 -30.23 -13.57
N PRO A 428 -2.89 -29.53 -13.31
CA PRO A 428 -4.04 -29.53 -14.21
C PRO A 428 -3.60 -29.20 -15.65
N PRO A 429 -4.09 -29.96 -16.64
CA PRO A 429 -3.74 -29.74 -18.02
C PRO A 429 -4.25 -28.37 -18.50
N GLY A 430 -3.45 -27.68 -19.30
CA GLY A 430 -3.84 -26.41 -19.94
C GLY A 430 -3.89 -26.60 -21.45
N LEU A 431 -4.98 -26.17 -22.10
CA LEU A 431 -5.16 -26.29 -23.55
C LEU A 431 -4.95 -27.72 -24.11
N GLY A 432 -5.32 -28.74 -23.33
CA GLY A 432 -5.14 -30.14 -23.72
C GLY A 432 -3.70 -30.65 -23.64
N LEU A 433 -2.77 -29.92 -23.00
CA LEU A 433 -1.43 -30.39 -22.67
C LEU A 433 -1.38 -30.86 -21.20
N GLU A 434 -0.79 -32.03 -20.93
CA GLU A 434 -0.40 -32.46 -19.59
C GLU A 434 0.69 -31.52 -19.05
N ARG A 435 0.55 -31.06 -17.81
CA ARG A 435 1.43 -30.06 -17.20
C ARG A 435 2.16 -30.64 -15.99
N TRP A 436 3.39 -30.20 -15.79
CA TRP A 436 4.23 -30.56 -14.66
C TRP A 436 4.84 -29.31 -14.06
N THR A 437 4.78 -29.21 -12.73
CA THR A 437 5.39 -28.10 -11.99
C THR A 437 6.35 -28.65 -10.94
N GLY A 438 7.40 -27.91 -10.64
CA GLY A 438 8.35 -28.29 -9.61
C GLY A 438 8.90 -27.08 -8.88
N LEU A 439 9.12 -27.26 -7.59
CA LEU A 439 9.82 -26.31 -6.74
C LEU A 439 10.83 -27.07 -5.87
N MET A 440 12.08 -26.67 -5.91
CA MET A 440 13.13 -27.21 -5.06
C MET A 440 13.90 -26.08 -4.40
N SER A 441 14.03 -26.11 -3.07
CA SER A 441 14.98 -25.26 -2.34
C SER A 441 16.22 -26.08 -2.01
N THR A 442 17.40 -25.51 -2.22
CA THR A 442 18.68 -26.16 -1.86
C THR A 442 19.69 -25.11 -1.43
N SER A 443 20.86 -25.54 -0.94
CA SER A 443 21.96 -24.64 -0.63
C SER A 443 22.40 -23.87 -1.88
N SER A 444 22.69 -22.57 -1.73
CA SER A 444 23.22 -21.74 -2.79
C SER A 444 24.47 -22.35 -3.44
N PRO A 445 24.50 -22.55 -4.77
CA PRO A 445 25.68 -23.06 -5.47
C PRO A 445 26.90 -22.14 -5.27
N PRO A 446 28.03 -22.65 -4.76
CA PRO A 446 29.20 -21.82 -4.45
C PRO A 446 30.07 -21.49 -5.69
N ALA A 447 29.73 -22.01 -6.87
CA ALA A 447 30.45 -21.82 -8.13
C ALA A 447 29.48 -21.87 -9.31
N ALA A 448 29.99 -21.67 -10.54
CA ALA A 448 29.24 -21.90 -11.77
C ALA A 448 28.56 -23.27 -11.74
N PHE A 449 27.32 -23.32 -12.20
CA PHE A 449 26.48 -24.50 -12.08
C PHE A 449 25.56 -24.67 -13.29
N GLU A 450 25.04 -25.88 -13.41
CA GLU A 450 24.11 -26.22 -14.47
C GLU A 450 22.73 -26.51 -13.88
N VAL A 451 21.70 -26.09 -14.61
CA VAL A 451 20.34 -26.61 -14.47
C VAL A 451 20.01 -27.33 -15.76
N GLN A 452 19.80 -28.62 -15.66
CA GLN A 452 19.59 -29.49 -16.80
C GLN A 452 18.14 -29.96 -16.86
N VAL A 453 17.52 -29.84 -18.04
CA VAL A 453 16.18 -30.31 -18.34
C VAL A 453 16.28 -31.39 -19.41
N GLU A 454 15.98 -32.64 -19.07
CA GLU A 454 16.08 -33.80 -19.96
C GLU A 454 14.73 -34.43 -20.21
N VAL A 455 14.49 -34.86 -21.44
CA VAL A 455 13.37 -35.72 -21.83
C VAL A 455 13.95 -37.10 -22.18
N PRO A 456 13.48 -38.20 -21.58
CA PRO A 456 14.04 -39.52 -21.79
C PRO A 456 13.89 -39.98 -23.26
N PRO A 457 14.77 -40.87 -23.75
CA PRO A 457 14.60 -41.49 -25.06
C PRO A 457 13.25 -42.25 -25.12
N GLY A 458 12.37 -41.84 -26.03
CA GLY A 458 11.01 -42.37 -26.14
C GLY A 458 9.94 -41.62 -25.34
N GLY A 459 10.30 -40.55 -24.62
CA GLY A 459 9.33 -39.62 -24.02
C GLY A 459 8.57 -38.81 -25.08
N PRO A 460 7.58 -37.98 -24.68
CA PRO A 460 6.92 -37.04 -25.57
C PRO A 460 7.78 -35.79 -25.83
N TRP A 461 7.36 -34.97 -26.78
CA TRP A 461 7.86 -33.59 -26.86
C TRP A 461 7.40 -32.80 -25.63
N VAL A 462 8.32 -32.09 -25.00
CA VAL A 462 8.04 -31.27 -23.82
C VAL A 462 8.33 -29.80 -24.12
N ARG A 463 7.38 -28.91 -23.83
CA ARG A 463 7.56 -27.47 -23.77
C ARG A 463 7.99 -27.07 -22.37
N LEU A 464 9.16 -26.47 -22.23
CA LEU A 464 9.57 -25.75 -21.03
C LEU A 464 9.01 -24.32 -21.11
N SER A 465 7.92 -24.08 -20.39
CA SER A 465 7.20 -22.80 -20.41
C SER A 465 7.88 -21.78 -19.50
N ALA A 466 8.25 -22.19 -18.29
CA ALA A 466 9.05 -21.36 -17.39
C ALA A 466 10.11 -22.15 -16.63
N LEU A 467 11.24 -21.49 -16.38
CA LEU A 467 12.29 -21.94 -15.48
C LEU A 467 12.87 -20.71 -14.78
N ALA A 468 12.75 -20.64 -13.46
CA ALA A 468 13.24 -19.54 -12.65
C ALA A 468 14.17 -20.02 -11.54
N LEU A 469 15.14 -19.18 -11.20
CA LEU A 469 16.06 -19.36 -10.08
C LEU A 469 15.81 -18.30 -9.00
N GLY A 470 15.90 -18.69 -7.73
CA GLY A 470 15.73 -17.81 -6.58
C GLY A 470 14.31 -17.77 -6.02
N ALA A 471 14.19 -17.22 -4.81
CA ALA A 471 12.91 -16.97 -4.17
C ALA A 471 12.27 -15.65 -4.65
N GLU A 472 10.95 -15.55 -4.56
CA GLU A 472 10.26 -14.27 -4.81
C GLU A 472 10.64 -13.20 -3.77
N PRO A 473 10.71 -11.92 -4.17
CA PRO A 473 10.51 -11.36 -5.52
C PRO A 473 11.78 -11.36 -6.40
N ARG A 474 12.91 -11.92 -5.93
CA ARG A 474 14.25 -11.84 -6.56
C ARG A 474 14.51 -12.95 -7.60
N GLN A 475 13.46 -13.46 -8.24
CA GLN A 475 13.57 -14.53 -9.22
C GLN A 475 14.32 -14.08 -10.49
N VAL A 476 15.14 -14.99 -11.03
CA VAL A 476 15.80 -14.85 -12.32
C VAL A 476 15.18 -15.87 -13.27
N PHE A 477 14.54 -15.40 -14.33
CA PHE A 477 13.92 -16.26 -15.32
C PHE A 477 14.94 -16.67 -16.37
N LEU A 478 15.24 -17.97 -16.43
CA LEU A 478 16.05 -18.59 -17.48
C LEU A 478 15.21 -18.88 -18.74
N GLN A 479 13.91 -19.09 -18.54
CA GLN A 479 12.91 -19.32 -19.58
C GLN A 479 11.57 -18.77 -19.09
N GLY A 480 10.81 -18.14 -19.99
CA GLY A 480 9.51 -17.54 -19.69
C GLY A 480 9.61 -16.30 -18.79
N ASP A 481 8.49 -15.94 -18.18
CA ASP A 481 8.38 -14.89 -17.18
C ASP A 481 7.58 -15.36 -15.94
N ARG A 482 7.21 -14.40 -15.07
CA ARG A 482 6.41 -14.69 -13.86
C ARG A 482 5.03 -15.25 -14.19
N ASP A 483 4.36 -14.76 -15.23
CA ASP A 483 3.05 -15.24 -15.63
C ASP A 483 3.17 -16.66 -16.22
N ASP A 484 4.25 -16.91 -16.98
CA ASP A 484 4.59 -18.25 -17.45
C ASP A 484 4.99 -19.22 -16.33
N LEU A 485 5.27 -18.76 -15.11
CA LEU A 485 5.57 -19.59 -13.93
C LEU A 485 4.35 -19.76 -13.01
N GLN A 486 3.64 -18.67 -12.72
CA GLN A 486 2.54 -18.63 -11.76
C GLN A 486 1.16 -18.74 -12.39
N GLY A 487 1.08 -18.61 -13.72
CA GLY A 487 -0.16 -18.49 -14.45
C GLY A 487 -0.71 -17.09 -14.37
N ARG A 488 -1.45 -16.70 -15.41
CA ARG A 488 -2.23 -15.47 -15.34
C ARG A 488 -3.39 -15.65 -14.39
N ARG A 489 -3.80 -14.55 -13.78
CA ARG A 489 -4.94 -14.48 -12.88
C ARG A 489 -5.77 -13.26 -13.16
N VAL A 490 -7.08 -13.39 -12.98
CA VAL A 490 -8.00 -12.26 -12.93
C VAL A 490 -8.72 -12.30 -11.61
N ALA A 491 -8.56 -11.22 -10.86
CA ALA A 491 -9.24 -11.02 -9.60
C ALA A 491 -10.50 -10.21 -9.84
N LEU A 492 -11.62 -10.73 -9.36
CA LEU A 492 -12.89 -10.03 -9.28
C LEU A 492 -13.04 -9.55 -7.85
N ARG A 493 -12.82 -8.25 -7.65
CA ARG A 493 -13.10 -7.57 -6.40
C ARG A 493 -14.51 -7.02 -6.47
N GLY A 494 -15.24 -7.17 -5.37
CA GLY A 494 -16.64 -6.76 -5.31
C GLY A 494 -16.83 -5.34 -5.84
N VAL A 495 -17.93 -5.15 -6.57
CA VAL A 495 -18.39 -3.82 -7.01
C VAL A 495 -17.41 -3.01 -7.86
N GLU A 496 -16.46 -3.62 -8.59
CA GLU A 496 -16.23 -3.05 -9.93
C GLU A 496 -17.60 -3.03 -10.62
N HIS A 497 -18.01 -1.89 -11.18
CA HIS A 497 -19.38 -1.62 -11.63
C HIS A 497 -19.98 -2.67 -12.59
N SER A 498 -19.16 -3.56 -13.12
CA SER A 498 -19.53 -4.68 -14.00
C SER A 498 -20.10 -5.91 -13.28
N LEU A 499 -19.80 -6.13 -11.99
CA LEU A 499 -20.19 -7.35 -11.26
C LEU A 499 -21.24 -7.04 -10.20
N ALA A 500 -22.50 -6.92 -10.61
CA ALA A 500 -23.62 -6.69 -9.70
C ALA A 500 -24.08 -8.01 -9.04
N PRO A 501 -23.77 -8.27 -7.76
CA PRO A 501 -24.29 -9.45 -7.06
C PRO A 501 -25.81 -9.39 -6.96
N THR A 502 -26.48 -10.54 -7.10
CA THR A 502 -27.91 -10.68 -6.87
C THR A 502 -28.19 -11.65 -5.73
N TYR A 503 -29.12 -11.29 -4.86
CA TYR A 503 -29.47 -12.09 -3.68
C TYR A 503 -30.87 -12.67 -3.85
N LEU A 504 -31.01 -13.97 -3.63
CA LEU A 504 -32.30 -14.66 -3.81
C LEU A 504 -33.25 -14.52 -2.60
N ALA A 505 -32.76 -13.94 -1.50
CA ALA A 505 -33.52 -13.72 -0.29
C ALA A 505 -33.26 -12.33 0.30
N ALA A 506 -34.27 -11.78 0.97
CA ALA A 506 -34.09 -10.59 1.80
C ALA A 506 -33.17 -10.94 3.00
N PRO A 507 -32.42 -9.96 3.55
CA PRO A 507 -31.60 -10.20 4.73
C PRO A 507 -32.42 -10.76 5.89
N VAL A 508 -31.82 -11.67 6.67
CA VAL A 508 -32.47 -12.14 7.91
C VAL A 508 -32.66 -10.97 8.88
N ARG A 509 -33.72 -11.02 9.68
CA ARG A 509 -33.95 -10.00 10.72
C ARG A 509 -32.84 -10.08 11.77
N VAL A 510 -32.30 -8.92 12.16
CA VAL A 510 -31.34 -8.83 13.27
C VAL A 510 -32.03 -9.29 14.56
N PRO A 511 -31.51 -10.30 15.28
CA PRO A 511 -32.02 -10.66 16.59
C PRO A 511 -32.07 -9.45 17.54
N ARG A 512 -33.22 -9.24 18.18
CA ARG A 512 -33.48 -8.08 19.06
C ARG A 512 -33.38 -6.72 18.36
N HIS A 513 -33.72 -6.67 17.07
CA HIS A 513 -33.79 -5.44 16.26
C HIS A 513 -34.70 -4.34 16.82
N ASP A 514 -35.64 -4.69 17.69
CA ASP A 514 -36.68 -3.85 18.29
C ASP A 514 -36.35 -3.40 19.72
N ARG A 515 -35.10 -3.56 20.16
CA ARG A 515 -34.66 -3.05 21.46
C ARG A 515 -34.92 -1.55 21.58
N PRO A 516 -35.32 -1.06 22.77
CA PRO A 516 -35.42 0.37 22.99
C PRO A 516 -34.05 1.01 22.76
N VAL A 517 -34.07 2.17 22.10
CA VAL A 517 -32.88 3.00 21.95
C VAL A 517 -32.43 3.48 23.34
N THR A 518 -31.12 3.52 23.54
CA THR A 518 -30.53 4.04 24.77
C THR A 518 -30.42 5.55 24.67
N ASP A 519 -31.10 6.28 25.56
CA ASP A 519 -30.97 7.74 25.71
C ASP A 519 -29.55 8.06 26.22
N LEU A 520 -28.84 8.93 25.50
CA LEU A 520 -27.58 9.50 25.92
C LEU A 520 -27.83 10.96 26.33
N PRO A 521 -27.99 11.24 27.65
CA PRO A 521 -28.44 12.52 28.12
C PRO A 521 -27.62 13.67 27.56
N GLN A 522 -28.30 14.76 27.20
CA GLN A 522 -27.70 16.01 26.73
C GLN A 522 -27.03 15.92 25.34
N THR A 523 -27.35 14.90 24.54
CA THR A 523 -26.89 14.80 23.15
C THR A 523 -28.04 14.41 22.22
N PRO A 524 -28.08 14.88 20.95
CA PRO A 524 -29.05 14.43 19.95
C PRO A 524 -28.73 13.04 19.39
N VAL A 525 -27.92 12.26 20.11
CA VAL A 525 -27.42 10.95 19.71
C VAL A 525 -28.07 9.90 20.58
N ALA A 526 -28.56 8.83 19.97
CA ALA A 526 -28.99 7.64 20.67
C ALA A 526 -28.08 6.46 20.33
N ALA A 527 -28.21 5.36 21.08
CA ALA A 527 -27.45 4.16 20.82
C ALA A 527 -28.27 2.87 20.88
N PHE A 528 -27.87 1.89 20.07
CA PHE A 528 -28.24 0.49 20.27
C PHE A 528 -27.07 -0.28 20.88
N GLU A 529 -27.35 -1.10 21.90
CA GLU A 529 -26.37 -2.04 22.45
C GLU A 529 -26.16 -3.22 21.48
N THR A 530 -24.95 -3.33 20.94
CA THR A 530 -24.53 -4.28 19.90
C THR A 530 -23.34 -5.15 20.30
N GLU A 531 -23.05 -5.32 21.59
CA GLU A 531 -21.97 -6.20 22.11
C GLU A 531 -21.92 -7.60 21.45
N ARG A 532 -23.08 -8.20 21.15
CA ARG A 532 -23.18 -9.51 20.48
C ARG A 532 -22.82 -9.48 18.99
N TRP A 533 -22.71 -8.29 18.43
CA TRP A 533 -22.39 -7.97 17.05
C TRP A 533 -21.07 -7.19 16.96
N ALA A 534 -20.24 -7.19 18.02
CA ALA A 534 -18.93 -6.54 18.03
C ALA A 534 -18.05 -6.94 16.84
N PHE A 535 -18.17 -8.18 16.37
CA PHE A 535 -17.45 -8.70 15.20
C PHE A 535 -17.91 -8.11 13.85
N LEU A 536 -19.03 -7.39 13.85
CA LEU A 536 -19.55 -6.61 12.72
C LEU A 536 -19.30 -5.11 12.89
N SER A 537 -18.57 -4.70 13.92
CA SER A 537 -18.23 -3.29 14.14
C SER A 537 -17.36 -2.74 13.03
N ASP A 538 -17.35 -1.42 12.92
CA ASP A 538 -16.45 -0.72 12.03
C ASP A 538 -15.00 -1.11 12.34
N GLU A 539 -14.62 -1.14 13.62
CA GLU A 539 -13.30 -1.57 14.05
C GLU A 539 -12.95 -3.01 13.64
N ALA A 540 -13.88 -3.95 13.84
CA ALA A 540 -13.66 -5.34 13.45
C ALA A 540 -13.56 -5.53 11.92
N THR A 541 -14.19 -4.65 11.15
CA THR A 541 -14.21 -4.72 9.68
C THR A 541 -13.04 -3.97 9.03
N LEU A 542 -12.47 -2.93 9.65
CA LEU A 542 -11.31 -2.16 9.13
C LEU A 542 -10.12 -3.04 8.71
N GLY A 543 -9.86 -4.16 9.40
CA GLY A 543 -8.79 -5.12 9.03
C GLY A 543 -9.25 -6.23 8.08
N ALA A 544 -10.56 -6.40 7.93
CA ALA A 544 -11.16 -7.45 7.11
C ALA A 544 -11.40 -6.99 5.67
N THR A 545 -11.68 -5.71 5.44
CA THR A 545 -12.01 -5.22 4.10
C THR A 545 -10.79 -5.06 3.21
N SER A 546 -11.00 -5.20 1.90
CA SER A 546 -9.97 -4.96 0.88
C SER A 546 -9.40 -3.56 1.00
N TRP A 547 -10.24 -2.55 1.29
CA TRP A 547 -9.82 -1.14 1.33
C TRP A 547 -9.54 -0.58 2.71
N GLY A 548 -9.89 -1.31 3.76
CA GLY A 548 -9.71 -0.88 5.14
C GLY A 548 -10.71 0.14 5.63
N ARG A 549 -11.93 0.17 5.08
CA ARG A 549 -12.98 1.13 5.45
C ARG A 549 -13.91 0.56 6.53
N PRO A 550 -14.47 1.42 7.39
CA PRO A 550 -15.61 1.07 8.24
C PRO A 550 -16.73 0.49 7.37
N CYS A 551 -17.13 -0.76 7.60
CA CYS A 551 -18.10 -1.39 6.73
C CYS A 551 -19.12 -2.27 7.44
N SER A 552 -19.45 -1.93 8.68
CA SER A 552 -20.52 -2.62 9.41
C SER A 552 -21.75 -2.84 8.50
N PRO A 553 -22.31 -4.06 8.41
CA PRO A 553 -23.52 -4.34 7.65
C PRO A 553 -24.78 -3.93 8.40
N LEU A 554 -24.68 -3.49 9.66
CA LEU A 554 -25.83 -3.04 10.43
C LEU A 554 -26.22 -1.62 10.02
N ARG A 555 -27.52 -1.43 9.80
CA ARG A 555 -28.17 -0.17 9.46
C ARG A 555 -29.26 0.12 10.48
N ILE A 556 -29.70 1.37 10.52
CA ILE A 556 -30.81 1.79 11.35
C ILE A 556 -31.93 2.27 10.44
N THR A 557 -33.14 1.85 10.76
CA THR A 557 -34.36 2.38 10.15
C THR A 557 -35.06 3.31 11.12
N GLU A 558 -35.61 4.41 10.61
CA GLU A 558 -36.51 5.34 11.29
C GLU A 558 -37.89 5.22 10.63
N ASP A 559 -38.89 4.79 11.40
CA ASP A 559 -40.26 4.52 10.92
C ASP A 559 -40.31 3.60 9.68
N GLY A 560 -39.34 2.67 9.61
CA GLY A 560 -39.18 1.71 8.52
C GLY A 560 -38.32 2.18 7.35
N ILE A 561 -37.82 3.41 7.35
CA ILE A 561 -36.95 3.97 6.31
C ILE A 561 -35.50 3.92 6.79
N VAL A 562 -34.59 3.37 5.98
CA VAL A 562 -33.16 3.31 6.32
C VAL A 562 -32.59 4.73 6.42
N LEU A 563 -31.96 5.03 7.57
CA LEU A 563 -31.28 6.29 7.78
C LEU A 563 -30.02 6.38 6.88
N PRO A 564 -29.73 7.54 6.29
CA PRO A 564 -28.56 7.72 5.42
C PRO A 564 -27.26 7.83 6.23
N GLY A 565 -26.11 7.69 5.57
CA GLY A 565 -24.80 7.99 6.17
C GLY A 565 -24.37 7.01 7.26
N ALA A 566 -24.54 5.71 7.03
CA ALA A 566 -24.01 4.68 7.91
C ALA A 566 -22.48 4.54 7.79
N ASN A 567 -21.87 3.91 8.79
CA ASN A 567 -20.44 3.60 8.85
C ASN A 567 -19.52 4.84 8.76
N VAL A 568 -19.99 5.98 9.28
CA VAL A 568 -19.15 7.17 9.43
C VAL A 568 -18.43 7.14 10.78
N SER A 569 -17.47 8.03 11.00
CA SER A 569 -16.86 8.16 12.33
C SER A 569 -17.89 8.60 13.37
N CYS A 570 -17.77 8.14 14.62
CA CYS A 570 -18.69 8.56 15.70
C CYS A 570 -18.62 10.08 15.99
N THR A 571 -17.48 10.69 15.68
CA THR A 571 -17.33 12.15 15.69
C THR A 571 -18.22 12.80 14.63
N GLU A 572 -18.30 12.23 13.43
CA GLU A 572 -19.17 12.73 12.36
C GLU A 572 -20.65 12.56 12.70
N VAL A 573 -21.06 11.42 13.29
CA VAL A 573 -22.43 11.23 13.79
C VAL A 573 -22.84 12.37 14.71
N ARG A 574 -21.97 12.72 15.67
CA ARG A 574 -22.22 13.80 16.63
C ARG A 574 -22.28 15.19 16.00
N ARG A 575 -21.48 15.44 14.95
CA ARG A 575 -21.33 16.77 14.34
C ARG A 575 -22.35 17.04 13.24
N ALA A 576 -22.49 16.09 12.33
CA ALA A 576 -23.24 16.29 11.09
C ALA A 576 -24.66 15.74 11.17
N GLY A 577 -24.93 14.83 12.12
CA GLY A 577 -26.24 14.23 12.35
C GLY A 577 -26.89 13.70 11.07
N ARG A 578 -28.18 13.98 10.90
CA ARG A 578 -29.02 13.71 9.72
C ARG A 578 -29.06 12.24 9.36
N GLY A 579 -29.38 11.39 10.34
CA GLY A 579 -29.47 9.94 10.15
C GLY A 579 -28.14 9.19 10.24
N ARG A 580 -27.01 9.88 10.32
CA ARG A 580 -25.70 9.22 10.33
C ARG A 580 -25.55 8.23 11.48
N SER A 581 -24.74 7.20 11.24
CA SER A 581 -24.42 6.22 12.27
C SER A 581 -22.98 5.71 12.20
N CYS A 582 -22.46 5.30 13.36
CA CYS A 582 -21.16 4.63 13.52
C CYS A 582 -21.36 3.36 14.36
N HIS A 583 -20.59 2.32 14.09
CA HIS A 583 -20.65 1.05 14.82
C HIS A 583 -19.33 0.77 15.56
N THR A 584 -19.34 0.99 16.86
CA THR A 584 -18.25 0.60 17.78
C THR A 584 -18.40 -0.88 18.20
N THR A 585 -17.44 -1.40 18.98
CA THR A 585 -17.50 -2.80 19.44
C THR A 585 -18.72 -3.13 20.30
N ASP A 586 -19.20 -2.17 21.10
CA ASP A 586 -20.30 -2.37 22.04
C ASP A 586 -21.60 -1.73 21.58
N ARG A 587 -21.54 -0.66 20.76
CA ARG A 587 -22.71 0.16 20.41
C ARG A 587 -22.74 0.63 18.97
N ILE A 588 -23.94 0.83 18.45
CA ILE A 588 -24.18 1.68 17.28
C ILE A 588 -24.73 3.02 17.75
N PHE A 589 -24.01 4.10 17.48
CA PHE A 589 -24.46 5.47 17.75
C PHE A 589 -25.08 6.06 16.50
N PHE A 590 -26.16 6.83 16.65
CA PHE A 590 -26.84 7.47 15.53
C PHE A 590 -27.64 8.70 15.95
N THR A 591 -28.02 9.49 14.95
CA THR A 591 -28.95 10.64 15.06
C THR A 591 -30.22 10.40 14.24
N ALA A 592 -31.33 11.05 14.56
CA ALA A 592 -32.53 11.03 13.72
C ALA A 592 -32.28 11.70 12.36
N SER A 593 -33.15 11.46 11.37
CA SER A 593 -33.00 12.04 10.02
C SER A 593 -33.08 13.57 10.01
N ASP A 594 -33.79 14.16 10.97
CA ASP A 594 -34.01 15.60 11.16
C ASP A 594 -33.34 16.16 12.42
N ASP A 595 -32.35 15.44 12.97
CA ASP A 595 -31.56 15.83 14.15
C ASP A 595 -32.35 15.96 15.47
N THR A 596 -33.63 15.58 15.49
CA THR A 596 -34.38 15.48 16.74
C THR A 596 -33.88 14.31 17.60
N ASP A 597 -34.01 14.42 18.92
CA ASP A 597 -33.56 13.38 19.85
C ASP A 597 -34.28 12.04 19.60
N PRO A 598 -33.59 10.98 19.11
CA PRO A 598 -34.22 9.71 18.77
C PRO A 598 -34.91 9.03 19.96
N ALA A 599 -34.48 9.31 21.19
CA ALA A 599 -35.08 8.73 22.38
C ALA A 599 -36.41 9.39 22.78
N ARG A 600 -36.71 10.58 22.22
CA ARG A 600 -37.83 11.43 22.68
C ARG A 600 -38.76 11.91 21.59
N ASN A 601 -38.40 11.74 20.31
CA ASN A 601 -39.21 12.25 19.20
C ASN A 601 -40.40 11.37 18.81
N GLY A 602 -40.62 10.24 19.51
CA GLY A 602 -41.78 9.37 19.31
C GLY A 602 -41.74 8.47 18.06
N ARG A 603 -40.63 8.49 17.32
CA ARG A 603 -40.42 7.62 16.15
C ARG A 603 -39.94 6.22 16.55
N THR A 604 -40.11 5.26 15.65
CA THR A 604 -39.63 3.89 15.85
C THR A 604 -38.30 3.68 15.17
N TYR A 605 -37.28 3.29 15.93
CA TYR A 605 -35.96 2.93 15.39
C TYR A 605 -35.73 1.43 15.47
N ARG A 606 -35.16 0.83 14.42
CA ARG A 606 -34.82 -0.60 14.39
C ARG A 606 -33.49 -0.86 13.71
N LEU A 607 -32.75 -1.82 14.23
CA LEU A 607 -31.56 -2.37 13.56
C LEU A 607 -31.98 -3.30 12.43
N VAL A 608 -31.41 -3.09 11.25
CA VAL A 608 -31.58 -3.97 10.09
C VAL A 608 -30.22 -4.31 9.50
N LEU A 609 -30.16 -5.34 8.67
CA LEU A 609 -28.98 -5.59 7.84
C LEU A 609 -29.11 -4.79 6.55
N ASP A 610 -27.99 -4.29 6.04
CA ASP A 610 -27.92 -3.57 4.78
C ASP A 610 -28.36 -4.48 3.63
N GLU A 611 -29.43 -4.10 2.93
CA GLU A 611 -29.96 -4.86 1.81
C GLU A 611 -28.98 -4.95 0.65
N ALA A 612 -28.17 -3.91 0.45
CA ALA A 612 -27.17 -3.85 -0.63
C ALA A 612 -26.02 -4.84 -0.41
N ARG A 613 -25.76 -5.21 0.85
CA ARG A 613 -24.68 -6.14 1.23
C ARG A 613 -23.31 -5.75 0.67
N SER A 614 -23.11 -4.48 0.35
CA SER A 614 -21.85 -3.95 -0.17
C SER A 614 -21.01 -3.37 0.97
N CYS A 615 -19.70 -3.58 0.89
CA CYS A 615 -18.73 -3.05 1.84
C CYS A 615 -17.49 -2.60 1.07
N ASP A 616 -17.49 -1.37 0.57
CA ASP A 616 -16.35 -0.76 -0.15
C ASP A 616 -15.72 -1.65 -1.21
N GLY A 617 -16.53 -2.26 -2.07
CA GLY A 617 -16.01 -3.18 -3.07
C GLY A 617 -15.71 -4.60 -2.54
N ASP A 618 -16.14 -4.93 -1.34
CA ASP A 618 -16.35 -6.29 -0.87
C ASP A 618 -17.86 -6.56 -0.79
N VAL A 619 -18.23 -7.83 -0.66
CA VAL A 619 -19.62 -8.27 -0.68
C VAL A 619 -19.91 -9.15 0.53
N TRP A 620 -20.94 -8.78 1.29
CA TRP A 620 -21.40 -9.57 2.43
C TRP A 620 -22.20 -10.79 1.98
N LEU A 621 -21.97 -11.91 2.66
CA LEU A 621 -22.81 -13.09 2.62
C LEU A 621 -23.36 -13.31 4.04
N TYR A 622 -24.60 -12.86 4.26
CA TYR A 622 -25.27 -12.94 5.57
C TYR A 622 -25.77 -14.36 5.86
N PRO A 623 -26.21 -14.63 7.11
CA PRO A 623 -26.89 -15.87 7.44
C PRO A 623 -28.02 -16.22 6.48
N LYS A 624 -28.03 -17.46 5.96
CA LYS A 624 -29.07 -17.98 5.05
C LYS A 624 -29.16 -17.22 3.72
N ASP A 625 -28.16 -16.42 3.36
CA ASP A 625 -28.11 -15.77 2.05
C ASP A 625 -27.78 -16.78 0.94
N ARG A 626 -28.35 -16.50 -0.23
CA ARG A 626 -27.96 -17.10 -1.49
C ARG A 626 -27.56 -16.00 -2.45
N LEU A 627 -26.26 -15.92 -2.73
CA LEU A 627 -25.66 -14.99 -3.65
C LEU A 627 -25.54 -15.62 -5.03
N ARG A 628 -25.87 -14.88 -6.08
CA ARG A 628 -25.50 -15.16 -7.46
C ARG A 628 -24.66 -14.00 -8.01
N LEU A 629 -23.45 -14.31 -8.43
CA LEU A 629 -22.50 -13.38 -8.99
C LEU A 629 -22.33 -13.67 -10.50
N PRO A 630 -22.92 -12.87 -11.39
CA PRO A 630 -22.69 -12.99 -12.83
C PRO A 630 -21.27 -12.52 -13.15
N ILE A 631 -20.56 -13.28 -14.00
CA ILE A 631 -19.18 -13.04 -14.38
C ILE A 631 -19.12 -12.99 -15.92
N PRO A 632 -18.84 -11.81 -16.51
CA PRO A 632 -18.67 -11.65 -17.95
C PRO A 632 -17.62 -12.61 -18.55
N ALA A 633 -17.87 -13.11 -19.76
CA ALA A 633 -16.97 -14.06 -20.43
C ALA A 633 -15.62 -13.42 -20.78
N GLU A 634 -15.61 -12.12 -21.03
CA GLU A 634 -14.46 -11.33 -21.46
C GLU A 634 -13.33 -11.31 -20.41
N ILE A 635 -13.67 -11.52 -19.14
CA ILE A 635 -12.70 -11.67 -18.04
C ILE A 635 -11.76 -12.86 -18.34
N LEU A 636 -12.30 -13.95 -18.91
CA LEU A 636 -11.52 -15.14 -19.24
C LEU A 636 -10.62 -14.94 -20.46
N ALA A 637 -10.84 -13.91 -21.30
CA ALA A 637 -10.03 -13.65 -22.48
C ALA A 637 -8.56 -13.31 -22.12
N SER A 638 -8.32 -12.78 -20.92
CA SER A 638 -6.98 -12.51 -20.40
C SER A 638 -6.23 -13.76 -19.90
N LEU A 639 -6.92 -14.91 -19.83
CA LEU A 639 -6.42 -16.21 -19.43
C LEU A 639 -6.32 -17.11 -20.69
N PRO A 640 -5.29 -16.95 -21.53
CA PRO A 640 -5.15 -17.69 -22.79
C PRO A 640 -5.17 -19.21 -22.62
N GLN A 641 -4.82 -19.73 -21.44
CA GLN A 641 -4.87 -21.16 -21.14
C GLN A 641 -6.21 -21.61 -20.52
N GLY A 642 -7.13 -20.68 -20.33
CA GLY A 642 -8.35 -20.84 -19.55
C GLY A 642 -8.11 -20.83 -18.05
N ALA A 643 -9.14 -20.49 -17.28
CA ALA A 643 -9.13 -20.60 -15.83
C ALA A 643 -9.24 -22.08 -15.42
N SER A 644 -8.13 -22.64 -14.96
CA SER A 644 -8.08 -24.00 -14.38
C SER A 644 -8.34 -24.01 -12.88
N VAL A 645 -8.36 -22.84 -12.24
CA VAL A 645 -8.55 -22.71 -10.79
C VAL A 645 -9.47 -21.53 -10.48
N LEU A 646 -10.47 -21.79 -9.63
CA LEU A 646 -11.26 -20.79 -8.94
C LEU A 646 -10.75 -20.66 -7.51
N THR A 647 -10.33 -19.47 -7.09
CA THR A 647 -10.01 -19.16 -5.70
C THR A 647 -11.03 -18.18 -5.13
N LEU A 648 -11.50 -18.45 -3.92
CA LEU A 648 -12.46 -17.63 -3.19
C LEU A 648 -11.82 -17.16 -1.88
N ASP A 649 -11.63 -15.85 -1.78
CA ASP A 649 -11.10 -15.19 -0.59
C ASP A 649 -12.24 -14.57 0.22
N LEU A 650 -12.45 -15.14 1.41
CA LEU A 650 -13.52 -14.78 2.33
C LEU A 650 -12.93 -14.46 3.71
N ARG A 651 -13.45 -13.43 4.37
CA ARG A 651 -13.20 -13.21 5.79
C ARG A 651 -14.31 -13.78 6.65
N TYR A 652 -13.87 -14.51 7.68
CA TYR A 652 -14.71 -15.19 8.64
C TYR A 652 -14.72 -14.45 9.98
N LEU A 653 -15.84 -13.83 10.35
CA LEU A 653 -15.84 -12.86 11.45
C LEU A 653 -16.35 -13.38 12.80
N ASN A 654 -17.26 -14.37 12.83
CA ASN A 654 -17.87 -14.85 14.09
C ASN A 654 -17.37 -16.23 14.58
N PHE A 655 -16.45 -16.87 13.84
CA PHE A 655 -15.73 -18.10 14.22
C PHE A 655 -16.57 -19.32 14.65
N ARG A 656 -17.77 -19.50 14.10
CA ARG A 656 -18.63 -20.68 14.35
C ARG A 656 -18.31 -21.86 13.41
N GLU A 657 -19.11 -22.92 13.44
CA GLU A 657 -19.11 -23.90 12.35
C GLU A 657 -20.11 -23.41 11.32
N ALA A 658 -19.73 -23.42 10.04
CA ALA A 658 -20.62 -22.94 9.01
C ALA A 658 -20.32 -23.57 7.65
N ASP A 659 -21.29 -24.26 7.07
CA ASP A 659 -21.18 -24.80 5.72
C ASP A 659 -21.60 -23.76 4.68
N VAL A 660 -20.78 -23.60 3.65
CA VAL A 660 -21.10 -22.81 2.45
C VAL A 660 -21.04 -23.72 1.25
N ASP A 661 -22.13 -23.76 0.48
CA ASP A 661 -22.10 -24.40 -0.84
C ASP A 661 -21.63 -23.40 -1.90
N VAL A 662 -20.84 -23.88 -2.84
CA VAL A 662 -20.32 -23.12 -3.98
C VAL A 662 -20.72 -23.84 -5.24
N ARG A 663 -21.36 -23.13 -6.17
CA ARG A 663 -21.67 -23.63 -7.50
C ARG A 663 -21.17 -22.65 -8.55
N LEU A 664 -20.46 -23.14 -9.56
CA LEU A 664 -20.09 -22.33 -10.71
C LEU A 664 -20.79 -22.88 -11.95
N LEU A 665 -21.53 -22.04 -12.65
CA LEU A 665 -22.22 -22.39 -13.89
C LEU A 665 -21.55 -21.70 -15.08
N ALA A 666 -21.47 -22.40 -16.20
CA ALA A 666 -21.16 -21.85 -17.53
C ALA A 666 -22.38 -22.11 -18.43
N GLY A 667 -23.18 -21.07 -18.69
CA GLY A 667 -24.54 -21.25 -19.18
C GLY A 667 -25.38 -22.11 -18.22
N ASP A 668 -25.95 -23.20 -18.72
CA ASP A 668 -26.74 -24.16 -17.91
C ASP A 668 -25.90 -25.32 -17.33
N GLN A 669 -24.62 -25.41 -17.67
CA GLN A 669 -23.75 -26.49 -17.21
C GLN A 669 -23.11 -26.13 -15.87
N VAL A 670 -23.26 -27.02 -14.88
CA VAL A 670 -22.53 -26.94 -13.60
C VAL A 670 -21.08 -27.36 -13.83
N ARG A 671 -20.15 -26.43 -13.57
CA ARG A 671 -18.70 -26.60 -13.74
C ARG A 671 -17.97 -26.85 -12.42
N LEU A 672 -18.55 -26.39 -11.31
CA LEU A 672 -18.10 -26.68 -9.95
C LEU A 672 -19.33 -26.83 -9.08
N GLU A 673 -19.35 -27.84 -8.21
CA GLU A 673 -20.25 -27.95 -7.09
C GLU A 673 -19.45 -28.48 -5.89
N ALA A 674 -19.30 -27.64 -4.87
CA ALA A 674 -18.49 -27.94 -3.71
C ALA A 674 -19.15 -27.44 -2.43
N ARG A 675 -18.73 -28.00 -1.30
CA ARG A 675 -19.05 -27.52 0.05
C ARG A 675 -17.76 -27.36 0.83
N PHE A 676 -17.68 -26.31 1.63
CA PHE A 676 -16.57 -26.11 2.57
C PHE A 676 -17.06 -25.63 3.94
N ASP A 677 -16.26 -25.92 4.97
CA ASP A 677 -16.44 -25.36 6.32
C ASP A 677 -15.78 -23.97 6.35
N GLY A 678 -16.55 -22.94 6.71
CA GLY A 678 -16.11 -21.56 6.83
C GLY A 678 -14.91 -21.33 7.75
N ARG A 679 -14.60 -22.25 8.67
CA ARG A 679 -13.36 -22.18 9.46
C ARG A 679 -12.11 -22.35 8.60
N GLN A 680 -12.21 -22.99 7.44
CA GLN A 680 -11.09 -23.18 6.51
C GLN A 680 -10.60 -21.84 5.95
N VAL A 681 -11.52 -20.90 5.66
CA VAL A 681 -11.15 -19.58 5.10
C VAL A 681 -10.41 -18.68 6.10
N LYS A 682 -10.42 -19.03 7.40
CA LYS A 682 -9.65 -18.29 8.42
C LYS A 682 -8.14 -18.35 8.14
N ARG A 683 -7.66 -19.48 7.59
CA ARG A 683 -6.23 -19.76 7.44
C ARG A 683 -5.69 -19.33 6.08
N ALA A 684 -6.47 -19.54 5.03
CA ALA A 684 -6.11 -19.24 3.66
C ALA A 684 -7.38 -19.13 2.79
N PRO A 685 -7.32 -18.47 1.63
CA PRO A 685 -8.35 -18.60 0.61
C PRO A 685 -8.61 -20.07 0.25
N ILE A 686 -9.82 -20.37 -0.22
CA ILE A 686 -10.15 -21.72 -0.71
C ILE A 686 -10.04 -21.71 -2.22
N ALA A 687 -9.42 -22.75 -2.77
CA ALA A 687 -9.31 -22.93 -4.21
C ALA A 687 -9.91 -24.26 -4.64
N TRP A 688 -10.46 -24.28 -5.86
CA TRP A 688 -10.97 -25.48 -6.54
C TRP A 688 -10.40 -25.58 -7.93
N ARG A 689 -10.14 -26.81 -8.35
CA ARG A 689 -9.76 -27.12 -9.72
C ARG A 689 -11.00 -27.07 -10.63
N LEU A 690 -10.81 -26.55 -11.83
CA LEU A 690 -11.80 -26.50 -12.91
C LEU A 690 -11.29 -27.37 -14.06
N ASP A 691 -12.00 -28.47 -14.34
CA ASP A 691 -11.63 -29.43 -15.38
C ASP A 691 -12.87 -29.78 -16.25
N PRO A 692 -12.88 -29.45 -17.56
CA PRO A 692 -11.83 -28.73 -18.28
C PRO A 692 -11.69 -27.26 -17.80
N PRO A 693 -10.58 -26.58 -18.10
CA PRO A 693 -10.43 -25.13 -17.84
C PRO A 693 -11.56 -24.31 -18.47
N LEU A 694 -11.92 -23.19 -17.83
CA LEU A 694 -12.91 -22.25 -18.36
C LEU A 694 -12.27 -21.24 -19.30
N THR A 695 -12.83 -21.08 -20.47
CA THR A 695 -12.39 -20.16 -21.53
C THR A 695 -13.51 -19.19 -21.88
N GLU A 696 -13.20 -18.15 -22.64
CA GLU A 696 -14.22 -17.24 -23.17
C GLU A 696 -15.33 -17.96 -23.95
N ALA A 697 -15.02 -19.09 -24.60
CA ALA A 697 -15.98 -19.90 -25.34
C ALA A 697 -17.06 -20.57 -24.47
N ASP A 698 -16.82 -20.68 -23.15
CA ASP A 698 -17.80 -21.18 -22.19
C ASP A 698 -18.92 -20.16 -21.90
N GLY A 699 -18.78 -18.94 -22.42
CA GLY A 699 -19.76 -17.86 -22.27
C GLY A 699 -19.76 -17.25 -20.87
N ALA A 700 -20.84 -16.53 -20.56
CA ALA A 700 -20.99 -15.90 -19.25
C ALA A 700 -21.08 -16.95 -18.14
N LEU A 701 -20.34 -16.71 -17.05
CA LEU A 701 -20.36 -17.58 -15.88
C LEU A 701 -21.30 -17.02 -14.80
N VAL A 702 -21.76 -17.91 -13.92
CA VAL A 702 -22.49 -17.53 -12.70
C VAL A 702 -21.90 -18.28 -11.53
N LEU A 703 -21.37 -17.55 -10.54
CA LEU A 703 -20.95 -18.12 -9.26
C LEU A 703 -22.10 -17.98 -8.26
N GLU A 704 -22.61 -19.10 -7.76
CA GLU A 704 -23.59 -19.15 -6.68
C GLU A 704 -22.92 -19.54 -5.37
N LEU A 705 -23.21 -18.79 -4.30
CA LEU A 705 -22.80 -19.12 -2.92
C LEU A 705 -24.05 -19.24 -2.05
N ASP A 706 -24.26 -20.39 -1.39
CA ASP A 706 -25.34 -20.61 -0.42
C ASP A 706 -24.76 -20.75 0.98
N ASN A 707 -24.94 -19.72 1.80
CA ASN A 707 -24.56 -19.75 3.21
C ASN A 707 -25.67 -20.39 4.02
N ARG A 708 -25.54 -21.70 4.27
CA ARG A 708 -26.58 -22.47 4.96
C ARG A 708 -26.68 -22.16 6.44
N GLU A 709 -25.76 -21.38 7.01
CA GLU A 709 -25.60 -21.28 8.46
C GLU A 709 -25.80 -19.86 9.00
N HIS A 710 -25.76 -19.73 10.32
CA HIS A 710 -25.99 -18.45 11.02
C HIS A 710 -24.72 -17.62 11.18
N THR A 711 -24.02 -17.42 10.06
CA THR A 711 -22.70 -16.80 10.03
C THR A 711 -22.58 -15.72 8.97
N PHE A 712 -21.70 -14.75 9.19
CA PHE A 712 -21.37 -13.66 8.29
C PHE A 712 -20.01 -13.94 7.64
N TYR A 713 -19.97 -13.81 6.33
CA TYR A 713 -18.73 -13.77 5.56
C TYR A 713 -18.64 -12.44 4.82
N LEU A 714 -17.41 -11.96 4.66
CA LEU A 714 -17.10 -10.88 3.74
C LEU A 714 -16.28 -11.44 2.58
N ILE A 715 -16.88 -11.47 1.39
CA ILE A 715 -16.24 -11.89 0.13
C ILE A 715 -15.38 -10.72 -0.33
N ARG A 716 -14.06 -10.94 -0.37
CA ARG A 716 -13.09 -9.91 -0.78
C ARG A 716 -12.72 -10.04 -2.24
N GLU A 717 -12.49 -11.28 -2.65
CA GLU A 717 -11.94 -11.56 -3.97
C GLU A 717 -12.41 -12.92 -4.46
N VAL A 718 -12.77 -12.96 -5.74
CA VAL A 718 -12.97 -14.19 -6.51
C VAL A 718 -11.92 -14.19 -7.61
N VAL A 719 -10.97 -15.12 -7.57
CA VAL A 719 -9.86 -15.15 -8.53
C VAL A 719 -10.02 -16.33 -9.46
N PHE A 720 -10.03 -16.06 -10.75
CA PHE A 720 -9.83 -17.07 -11.79
C PHE A 720 -8.36 -17.08 -12.17
N SER A 721 -7.76 -18.26 -12.23
CA SER A 721 -6.34 -18.39 -12.54
C SER A 721 -6.09 -19.60 -13.43
N GLU A 722 -5.09 -19.48 -14.30
CA GLU A 722 -4.65 -20.58 -15.16
C GLU A 722 -3.99 -21.70 -14.35
N ARG A 723 -3.58 -21.39 -13.11
CA ARG A 723 -2.75 -22.27 -12.28
C ARG A 723 -3.09 -22.14 -10.81
N TRP A 724 -2.74 -23.20 -10.08
CA TRP A 724 -2.88 -23.22 -8.64
C TRP A 724 -1.97 -22.15 -8.02
N PRO A 725 -2.51 -21.26 -7.17
CA PRO A 725 -1.68 -20.21 -6.60
C PRO A 725 -0.66 -20.83 -5.64
N ILE A 726 0.60 -20.43 -5.78
CA ILE A 726 1.71 -20.87 -4.92
C ILE A 726 1.64 -20.05 -3.63
N VAL A 727 0.66 -20.36 -2.77
CA VAL A 727 0.53 -19.73 -1.46
C VAL A 727 1.21 -20.62 -0.41
N PRO A 728 2.19 -20.11 0.36
CA PRO A 728 2.80 -20.86 1.45
C PRO A 728 1.74 -21.46 2.38
N GLY A 729 1.79 -22.78 2.59
CA GLY A 729 0.84 -23.51 3.44
C GLY A 729 -0.45 -23.97 2.75
N MET A 730 -0.68 -23.61 1.48
CA MET A 730 -1.78 -24.13 0.69
C MET A 730 -1.30 -25.33 -0.12
N SER A 731 -1.51 -26.53 0.41
CA SER A 731 -1.28 -27.76 -0.36
C SER A 731 -2.26 -27.82 -1.53
N ALA A 732 -1.78 -28.23 -2.71
CA ALA A 732 -2.66 -28.62 -3.80
C ALA A 732 -3.67 -29.66 -3.27
N PRO A 733 -4.94 -29.60 -3.67
CA PRO A 733 -5.96 -30.50 -3.19
C PRO A 733 -5.56 -31.90 -3.66
N THR A 734 -5.64 -32.86 -2.75
CA THR A 734 -5.51 -34.28 -3.12
C THR A 734 -6.61 -34.57 -4.15
N PRO A 735 -6.28 -35.20 -5.30
CA PRO A 735 -7.19 -35.36 -6.43
C PRO A 735 -8.52 -36.03 -6.10
#